data_AF-A0A160A262-F1
#
_entry.id   AF-A0A160A262-F1
#
_cell.length_a   1.000
_cell.length_b   1.000
_cell.length_c   1.000
_cell.angle_alpha   90.00
_cell.angle_beta   90.00
_cell.angle_gamma   90.00
#
_symmetry.space_group_name_H-M   'P 1'
#
loop_
_entity.id
_entity.type
_entity.pdbx_description
1 polymer ?
#
loop_
_entity_poly.entity_id
_entity_poly.type
_entity_poly.pdbx_seq_one_letter_code
_entity_poly.pdbx_strand_id
1 'polypeptide(L)'
;MFAPANPSRFTLTLDSGPSELKVLEFKGQEAISQPYRFDLELVSERSDLALEELLHRQAFLGFDDRDSGVHGQVYSVAQGDSGKRLTRYQISLVPRLAYLRHRINQRIFQRLNVPDIVARVLKEHGILADACQFTLGGQYPEREYCVQYGESDLAFIERICAEVGIHYHFRHRPCGHLLVFGDDQTVFPRLPESTLYLPDSGMATDEPAIKRLAVRLQTRTTAVTLRDYDFRRPGSLLQTQLDNRQRPVLEDYHYPGGFCARDDGKHLTRRALERHGADHCVAEGGSNENALVSGHFMRIKEHPREPWNDLWLLTQIDHHGRQPQVLEETAAGPDEFQGYKNTFLATPWDVFFRPPLHHEKPRAQGYQLAVVTGPVDSEIHCDEFGRVKVQLVWDRDGQRDEHSSCWLRVASGWAHDRYGAVMIPRVGMEVLVGFIDGDVDKPLVVGCLPNGANPVPLDLPADKTRSVLRSQSSPGGGGYNELRIEDRKGAEEIYLRAQRNWTQHVLHDQRVQVDHERSIVVAGTARHELKADEQRLTHGQRRAEVRHDDHLLVSGERHIRVTSQVLNASQQFHVSAGQQVVLDGGASVTLQAGGHWINIGAGGISSSVPIEVGGAPMAVMSAASGSPGSAEKRVAAAAPALSLAQILSFQGSAPFCEECERCRNGACATPPVFHKPVDVRGRP
;
A
#
# COMPACT_ATOMS: atom_id res chain seq x y z
N MET A 1 65.36 44.33 -4.12
CA MET A 1 65.29 42.86 -3.97
C MET A 1 64.09 42.43 -4.81
N PHE A 2 64.33 41.95 -6.04
CA PHE A 2 63.26 41.60 -6.97
C PHE A 2 62.53 40.36 -6.45
N ALA A 3 61.21 40.44 -6.29
CA ALA A 3 60.39 39.26 -6.04
C ALA A 3 60.59 38.26 -7.19
N PRO A 4 60.74 36.95 -6.93
CA PRO A 4 60.92 35.98 -7.99
C PRO A 4 59.72 36.04 -8.95
N ALA A 5 59.99 36.30 -10.22
CA ALA A 5 58.99 36.24 -11.28
C ALA A 5 58.63 34.76 -11.51
N ASN A 6 57.33 34.46 -11.58
CA ASN A 6 56.70 33.15 -11.87
C ASN A 6 56.62 32.07 -10.76
N PRO A 7 55.98 32.33 -9.61
CA PRO A 7 55.33 31.26 -8.86
C PRO A 7 54.05 30.80 -9.59
N SER A 8 53.87 29.48 -9.78
CA SER A 8 52.64 28.88 -10.30
C SER A 8 51.49 29.14 -9.33
N ARG A 9 50.43 29.82 -9.78
CA ARG A 9 49.30 30.23 -8.92
C ARG A 9 48.28 29.12 -8.71
N PHE A 10 48.10 28.23 -9.69
CA PHE A 10 47.18 27.10 -9.56
C PHE A 10 47.95 25.83 -9.22
N THR A 11 47.49 25.12 -8.20
CA THR A 11 48.17 23.91 -7.70
C THR A 11 47.18 22.75 -7.64
N LEU A 12 47.69 21.54 -7.85
CA LEU A 12 46.94 20.31 -7.66
C LEU A 12 47.64 19.48 -6.58
N THR A 13 46.95 19.27 -5.46
CA THR A 13 47.44 18.42 -4.38
C THR A 13 46.63 17.12 -4.35
N LEU A 14 47.30 15.97 -4.34
CA LEU A 14 46.66 14.67 -4.18
C LEU A 14 46.70 14.25 -2.71
N ASP A 15 45.81 13.35 -2.30
CA ASP A 15 45.82 12.70 -0.99
C ASP A 15 47.16 12.04 -0.58
N SER A 16 47.97 11.70 -1.57
CA SER A 16 49.30 11.09 -1.46
C SER A 16 50.44 12.10 -1.30
N GLY A 17 50.13 13.40 -1.32
CA GLY A 17 51.08 14.51 -1.19
C GLY A 17 51.08 15.47 -2.39
N PRO A 18 52.08 16.35 -2.47
CA PRO A 18 52.27 17.25 -3.61
C PRO A 18 52.36 16.44 -4.91
N SER A 19 51.54 16.80 -5.90
CA SER A 19 51.56 16.11 -7.20
C SER A 19 52.69 16.67 -8.07
N GLU A 20 53.35 15.79 -8.83
CA GLU A 20 54.26 16.21 -9.92
C GLU A 20 53.49 16.77 -11.13
N LEU A 21 52.15 16.72 -11.10
CA LEU A 21 51.26 17.31 -12.10
C LEU A 21 51.11 18.82 -11.85
N LYS A 22 51.66 19.63 -12.76
CA LYS A 22 51.45 21.08 -12.77
C LYS A 22 50.18 21.42 -13.56
N VAL A 23 49.36 22.32 -13.04
CA VAL A 23 48.09 22.73 -13.69
C VAL A 23 48.40 23.68 -14.85
N LEU A 24 47.98 23.36 -16.07
CA LEU A 24 48.11 24.25 -17.23
C LEU A 24 46.86 25.11 -17.42
N GLU A 25 45.70 24.46 -17.45
CA GLU A 25 44.39 25.08 -17.64
C GLU A 25 43.35 24.28 -16.83
N PHE A 26 42.30 24.95 -16.36
CA PHE A 26 41.12 24.26 -15.86
C PHE A 26 39.86 25.01 -16.27
N LYS A 27 38.80 24.24 -16.52
CA LYS A 27 37.43 24.74 -16.68
C LYS A 27 36.56 23.99 -15.70
N GLY A 28 35.76 24.69 -14.92
CA GLY A 28 34.88 24.03 -13.98
C GLY A 28 33.57 24.75 -13.80
N GLN A 29 32.55 24.00 -13.39
CA GLN A 29 31.25 24.51 -13.07
C GLN A 29 30.82 23.99 -11.70
N GLU A 30 30.29 24.88 -10.89
CA GLU A 30 29.59 24.55 -9.66
C GLU A 30 28.25 25.27 -9.59
N ALA A 31 27.23 24.62 -9.01
CA ALA A 31 25.91 25.20 -8.84
C ALA A 31 25.21 24.60 -7.62
N ILE A 32 24.28 25.37 -7.05
CA ILE A 32 23.44 24.87 -5.96
C ILE A 32 22.57 23.73 -6.50
N SER A 33 22.54 22.62 -5.76
CA SER A 33 21.82 21.38 -6.08
C SER A 33 22.27 20.70 -7.37
N GLN A 34 23.54 20.85 -7.74
CA GLN A 34 24.19 20.07 -8.79
C GLN A 34 25.59 19.62 -8.33
N PRO A 35 26.06 18.42 -8.72
CA PRO A 35 27.44 18.03 -8.49
C PRO A 35 28.39 18.88 -9.34
N TYR A 36 29.36 19.56 -8.73
CA TYR A 36 30.36 20.32 -9.48
C TYR A 36 31.25 19.39 -10.32
N ARG A 37 31.85 19.95 -11.38
CA ARG A 37 32.83 19.27 -12.21
C ARG A 37 33.91 20.25 -12.65
N PHE A 38 35.17 19.87 -12.46
CA PHE A 38 36.33 20.62 -12.95
C PHE A 38 37.13 19.71 -13.88
N ASP A 39 37.35 20.16 -15.11
CA ASP A 39 38.20 19.51 -16.10
C ASP A 39 39.53 20.26 -16.16
N LEU A 40 40.62 19.56 -15.84
CA LEU A 40 41.97 20.09 -15.71
C LEU A 40 42.83 19.56 -16.85
N GLU A 41 43.58 20.45 -17.49
CA GLU A 41 44.76 20.12 -18.27
C GLU A 41 46.00 20.27 -17.40
N LEU A 42 46.80 19.22 -17.35
CA LEU A 42 47.96 19.09 -16.49
C LEU A 42 49.19 18.74 -17.32
N VAL A 43 50.37 19.06 -16.81
CA VAL A 43 51.65 18.66 -17.40
C VAL A 43 52.58 18.05 -16.35
N SER A 44 53.33 17.03 -16.75
CA SER A 44 54.38 16.40 -15.91
C SER A 44 55.58 16.03 -16.78
N GLU A 45 56.77 15.98 -16.17
CA GLU A 45 57.97 15.44 -16.83
C GLU A 45 57.91 13.91 -16.96
N ARG A 46 57.08 13.25 -16.14
CA ARG A 46 56.84 11.81 -16.23
C ARG A 46 55.84 11.48 -17.32
N SER A 47 56.26 10.64 -18.26
CA SER A 47 55.42 10.10 -19.34
C SER A 47 54.79 8.75 -19.04
N ASP A 48 55.08 8.18 -17.86
CA ASP A 48 54.78 6.81 -17.45
C ASP A 48 53.88 6.72 -16.20
N LEU A 49 53.09 7.77 -15.91
CA LEU A 49 52.18 7.75 -14.76
C LEU A 49 51.12 6.66 -14.94
N ALA A 50 50.97 5.79 -13.94
CA ALA A 50 49.93 4.77 -13.92
C ALA A 50 48.56 5.43 -13.75
N LEU A 51 47.79 5.54 -14.84
CA LEU A 51 46.53 6.30 -14.86
C LEU A 51 45.49 5.68 -13.92
N GLU A 52 45.45 4.35 -13.82
CA GLU A 52 44.55 3.61 -12.94
C GLU A 52 44.81 3.94 -11.46
N GLU A 53 46.05 4.24 -11.08
CA GLU A 53 46.38 4.61 -9.71
C GLU A 53 45.88 6.01 -9.35
N LEU A 54 45.72 6.90 -10.33
CA LEU A 54 45.21 8.26 -10.14
C LEU A 54 43.68 8.30 -10.03
N LEU A 55 43.01 7.35 -10.68
CA LEU A 55 41.55 7.24 -10.64
C LEU A 55 41.06 7.07 -9.21
N HIS A 56 39.94 7.71 -8.87
CA HIS A 56 39.32 7.67 -7.53
C HIS A 56 40.11 8.32 -6.39
N ARG A 57 41.33 8.83 -6.60
CA ARG A 57 42.06 9.59 -5.58
C ARG A 57 41.38 10.90 -5.23
N GLN A 58 41.51 11.35 -3.99
CA GLN A 58 41.06 12.68 -3.61
C GLN A 58 42.11 13.71 -4.03
N ALA A 59 41.63 14.88 -4.45
CA ALA A 59 42.50 15.97 -4.90
C ALA A 59 41.93 17.33 -4.52
N PHE A 60 42.81 18.30 -4.31
CA PHE A 60 42.49 19.70 -4.12
C PHE A 60 43.11 20.55 -5.23
N LEU A 61 42.26 21.24 -5.98
CA LEU A 61 42.66 22.25 -6.95
C LEU A 61 42.66 23.62 -6.25
N GLY A 62 43.83 24.17 -5.97
CA GLY A 62 44.01 25.51 -5.40
C GLY A 62 43.99 26.58 -6.49
N PHE A 63 43.24 27.65 -6.26
CA PHE A 63 43.17 28.85 -7.11
C PHE A 63 44.19 29.93 -6.71
N ASP A 64 44.68 29.88 -5.47
CA ASP A 64 45.71 30.76 -4.92
C ASP A 64 46.44 30.11 -3.72
N ASP A 65 47.32 30.89 -3.08
CA ASP A 65 48.09 30.50 -1.89
C ASP A 65 47.27 30.64 -0.57
N ARG A 66 45.97 30.94 -0.63
CA ARG A 66 45.10 31.25 0.52
C ARG A 66 44.02 30.20 0.77
N ASP A 67 44.28 28.94 0.38
CA ASP A 67 43.35 27.81 0.48
C ASP A 67 42.03 28.00 -0.29
N SER A 68 41.93 28.98 -1.20
CA SER A 68 40.79 29.12 -2.09
C SER A 68 40.87 28.03 -3.16
N GLY A 69 39.86 27.19 -3.29
CA GLY A 69 39.91 26.09 -4.25
C GLY A 69 38.81 25.06 -4.10
N VAL A 70 38.93 24.00 -4.90
CA VAL A 70 37.93 22.94 -5.00
C VAL A 70 38.55 21.60 -4.66
N HIS A 71 38.07 21.01 -3.57
CA HIS A 71 38.35 19.61 -3.22
C HIS A 71 37.38 18.68 -3.91
N GLY A 72 37.88 17.63 -4.57
CA GLY A 72 37.06 16.61 -5.24
C GLY A 72 37.75 15.24 -5.31
N GLN A 73 37.15 14.34 -6.07
CA GLN A 73 37.67 13.03 -6.40
C GLN A 73 37.94 12.94 -7.90
N VAL A 74 39.04 12.31 -8.26
CA VAL A 74 39.39 12.04 -9.65
C VAL A 74 38.36 11.08 -10.27
N TYR A 75 37.60 11.60 -11.23
CA TYR A 75 36.52 10.90 -11.95
C TYR A 75 36.99 10.26 -13.25
N SER A 76 37.90 10.92 -13.95
CA SER A 76 38.49 10.42 -15.19
C SER A 76 39.88 10.97 -15.34
N VAL A 77 40.76 10.16 -15.96
CA VAL A 77 42.17 10.48 -16.21
C VAL A 77 42.46 10.08 -17.65
N ALA A 78 43.17 10.92 -18.38
CA ALA A 78 43.69 10.61 -19.70
C ALA A 78 45.11 11.15 -19.86
N GLN A 79 45.92 10.48 -20.67
CA GLN A 79 47.22 10.96 -21.11
C GLN A 79 47.10 11.43 -22.57
N GLY A 80 47.56 12.64 -22.83
CA GLY A 80 47.67 13.21 -24.17
C GLY A 80 49.08 13.05 -24.73
N ASP A 81 49.42 13.92 -25.67
CA ASP A 81 50.73 13.89 -26.33
C ASP A 81 51.90 14.09 -25.35
N SER A 82 52.96 13.32 -25.57
CA SER A 82 54.25 13.50 -24.90
C SER A 82 55.13 14.40 -25.75
N GLY A 83 55.43 15.61 -25.25
CA GLY A 83 56.37 16.53 -25.87
C GLY A 83 57.83 16.11 -25.65
N LYS A 84 58.78 17.02 -25.92
CA LYS A 84 60.22 16.74 -25.72
C LYS A 84 60.61 16.58 -24.25
N ARG A 85 59.93 17.29 -23.35
CA ARG A 85 60.17 17.26 -21.90
C ARG A 85 58.90 17.02 -21.08
N LEU A 86 57.79 17.63 -21.48
CA LEU A 86 56.53 17.57 -20.74
C LEU A 86 55.51 16.68 -21.46
N THR A 87 54.81 15.87 -20.68
CA THR A 87 53.66 15.05 -21.10
C THR A 87 52.37 15.69 -20.61
N ARG A 88 51.36 15.75 -21.47
CA ARG A 88 50.03 16.30 -21.13
C ARG A 88 49.15 15.23 -20.50
N TYR A 89 48.42 15.61 -19.45
CA TYR A 89 47.39 14.80 -18.82
C TYR A 89 46.10 15.59 -18.69
N GLN A 90 44.97 14.88 -18.68
CA GLN A 90 43.65 15.46 -18.43
C GLN A 90 43.02 14.74 -17.24
N ILE A 91 42.51 15.51 -16.29
CA ILE A 91 41.82 14.97 -15.11
C ILE A 91 40.50 15.69 -14.93
N SER A 92 39.44 14.94 -14.61
CA SER A 92 38.18 15.52 -14.14
C SER A 92 38.02 15.31 -12.64
N LEU A 93 37.77 16.38 -11.89
CA LEU A 93 37.44 16.36 -10.47
C LEU A 93 35.94 16.56 -10.27
N VAL A 94 35.33 15.72 -9.44
CA VAL A 94 33.89 15.75 -9.09
C VAL A 94 33.70 15.47 -7.59
N PRO A 95 32.56 15.80 -6.97
CA PRO A 95 32.27 15.35 -5.61
C PRO A 95 32.02 13.84 -5.57
N ARG A 96 32.19 13.22 -4.40
CA ARG A 96 31.80 11.81 -4.19
C ARG A 96 30.33 11.57 -4.54
N LEU A 97 29.49 12.58 -4.33
CA LEU A 97 28.06 12.56 -4.70
C LEU A 97 27.84 12.22 -6.19
N ALA A 98 28.75 12.61 -7.08
CA ALA A 98 28.60 12.35 -8.52
C ALA A 98 28.64 10.85 -8.86
N TYR A 99 29.27 10.01 -8.03
CA TYR A 99 29.38 8.57 -8.27
C TYR A 99 28.03 7.85 -8.13
N LEU A 100 27.10 8.43 -7.37
CA LEU A 100 25.75 7.89 -7.19
C LEU A 100 24.98 7.81 -8.52
N ARG A 101 25.43 8.50 -9.57
CA ARG A 101 24.87 8.37 -10.93
C ARG A 101 25.06 6.98 -11.53
N HIS A 102 26.05 6.21 -11.06
CA HIS A 102 26.39 4.90 -11.62
C HIS A 102 25.63 3.74 -10.97
N ARG A 103 24.95 3.96 -9.83
CA ARG A 103 24.12 2.93 -9.17
C ARG A 103 22.65 3.21 -9.46
N ILE A 104 22.03 2.34 -10.27
CA ILE A 104 20.61 2.37 -10.60
C ILE A 104 19.91 1.26 -9.82
N ASN A 105 18.76 1.56 -9.20
CA ASN A 105 18.11 0.62 -8.30
C ASN A 105 16.56 0.64 -8.40
N GLN A 106 15.95 -0.41 -7.86
CA GLN A 106 14.51 -0.53 -7.62
C GLN A 106 14.30 -1.00 -6.18
N ARG A 107 13.82 -0.11 -5.32
CA ARG A 107 13.69 -0.39 -3.87
C ARG A 107 12.66 0.50 -3.19
N ILE A 108 12.24 0.06 -2.03
CA ILE A 108 11.15 0.66 -1.27
C ILE A 108 11.68 1.21 0.06
N PHE A 109 11.27 2.42 0.41
CA PHE A 109 11.45 3.05 1.71
C PHE A 109 10.08 3.24 2.36
N GLN A 110 9.95 2.82 3.62
CA GLN A 110 8.69 2.88 4.36
C GLN A 110 8.88 3.56 5.70
N ARG A 111 7.94 4.43 6.08
CA ARG A 111 7.93 5.14 7.37
C ARG A 111 9.23 5.91 7.62
N LEU A 112 9.71 6.60 6.59
CA LEU A 112 10.88 7.47 6.65
C LEU A 112 10.52 8.82 6.03
N ASN A 113 11.04 9.91 6.60
CA ASN A 113 10.96 11.21 5.97
C ASN A 113 12.06 11.35 4.89
N VAL A 114 11.96 12.40 4.05
CA VAL A 114 12.91 12.62 2.95
C VAL A 114 14.37 12.74 3.44
N PRO A 115 14.71 13.56 4.47
CA PRO A 115 16.07 13.61 5.01
C PRO A 115 16.63 12.24 5.43
N ASP A 116 15.85 11.39 6.09
CA ASP A 116 16.28 10.06 6.53
C ASP A 116 16.54 9.12 5.34
N ILE A 117 15.70 9.20 4.30
CA ILE A 117 15.92 8.46 3.05
C ILE A 117 17.23 8.91 2.39
N VAL A 118 17.45 10.21 2.24
CA VAL A 118 18.68 10.77 1.64
C VAL A 118 19.90 10.34 2.45
N ALA A 119 19.87 10.49 3.77
CA ALA A 119 20.96 10.09 4.66
C ALA A 119 21.29 8.59 4.55
N ARG A 120 20.26 7.73 4.43
CA ARG A 120 20.45 6.28 4.22
C ARG A 120 21.14 5.99 2.90
N VAL A 121 20.70 6.62 1.79
CA VAL A 121 21.34 6.43 0.48
C VAL A 121 22.79 6.92 0.50
N LEU A 122 23.07 8.09 1.07
CA LEU A 122 24.42 8.62 1.21
C LEU A 122 25.35 7.69 2.01
N LYS A 123 24.85 7.15 3.12
CA LYS A 123 25.59 6.21 3.98
C LYS A 123 26.00 4.94 3.23
N GLU A 124 25.14 4.41 2.35
CA GLU A 124 25.46 3.24 1.53
C GLU A 124 26.61 3.50 0.54
N HIS A 125 26.86 4.77 0.18
CA HIS A 125 27.97 5.21 -0.67
C HIS A 125 29.18 5.72 0.15
N GLY A 126 29.19 5.50 1.46
CA GLY A 126 30.30 5.91 2.33
C GLY A 126 30.39 7.42 2.56
N ILE A 127 29.34 8.18 2.26
CA ILE A 127 29.23 9.60 2.62
C ILE A 127 28.58 9.66 4.01
N LEU A 128 29.42 9.86 5.03
CA LEU A 128 29.04 9.81 6.44
C LEU A 128 28.89 11.23 7.04
N ALA A 129 28.58 11.30 8.34
CA ALA A 129 28.26 12.54 9.04
C ALA A 129 29.40 13.59 9.09
N ASP A 130 30.65 13.19 8.81
CA ASP A 130 31.79 14.09 8.66
C ASP A 130 31.86 14.76 7.27
N ALA A 131 31.20 14.17 6.27
CA ALA A 131 31.18 14.62 4.88
C ALA A 131 29.80 15.13 4.42
N CYS A 132 28.74 14.97 5.22
CA CYS A 132 27.43 15.56 4.95
C CYS A 132 26.78 16.18 6.20
N GLN A 133 26.02 17.27 6.00
CA GLN A 133 25.28 17.95 7.05
C GLN A 133 23.87 18.32 6.58
N PHE A 134 22.88 18.14 7.47
CA PHE A 134 21.51 18.61 7.25
C PHE A 134 21.23 19.79 8.19
N THR A 135 20.94 20.96 7.62
CA THR A 135 20.58 22.18 8.34
C THR A 135 19.20 22.61 7.87
N LEU A 136 18.17 22.00 8.46
CA LEU A 136 16.78 22.13 8.01
C LEU A 136 15.94 22.83 9.08
N GLY A 137 15.21 23.87 8.70
CA GLY A 137 14.26 24.58 9.57
C GLY A 137 12.83 24.04 9.47
N GLY A 138 12.50 23.34 8.38
CA GLY A 138 11.18 22.72 8.14
C GLY A 138 10.96 21.38 8.85
N GLN A 139 9.68 21.03 9.02
CA GLN A 139 9.26 19.69 9.42
C GLN A 139 8.90 18.88 8.18
N TYR A 140 9.39 17.64 8.09
CA TYR A 140 9.15 16.75 6.96
C TYR A 140 8.36 15.53 7.42
N PRO A 141 7.13 15.32 6.91
CA PRO A 141 6.32 14.18 7.31
C PRO A 141 6.97 12.87 6.85
N GLU A 142 6.77 11.82 7.65
CA GLU A 142 7.11 10.46 7.23
C GLU A 142 6.26 10.04 6.03
N ARG A 143 6.91 9.44 5.04
CA ARG A 143 6.21 8.83 3.91
C ARG A 143 5.84 7.40 4.29
N GLU A 144 4.55 7.05 4.21
CA GLU A 144 4.07 5.66 4.39
C GLU A 144 4.81 4.73 3.41
N TYR A 145 5.04 5.21 2.19
CA TYR A 145 5.63 4.46 1.10
C TYR A 145 6.35 5.42 0.13
N CYS A 146 7.60 5.13 -0.21
CA CYS A 146 8.38 5.88 -1.20
C CYS A 146 9.28 4.92 -1.98
N VAL A 147 9.22 4.97 -3.31
CA VAL A 147 9.89 4.03 -4.19
C VAL A 147 10.96 4.76 -5.01
N GLN A 148 12.16 4.18 -5.05
CA GLN A 148 13.14 4.44 -6.10
C GLN A 148 12.90 3.43 -7.20
N TYR A 149 12.57 3.87 -8.42
CA TYR A 149 12.14 2.97 -9.49
C TYR A 149 12.90 3.19 -10.80
N GLY A 150 13.98 2.42 -11.01
CA GLY A 150 14.72 2.43 -12.28
C GLY A 150 15.51 3.72 -12.52
N GLU A 151 15.78 4.50 -11.46
CA GLU A 151 16.55 5.73 -11.49
C GLU A 151 17.86 5.57 -10.71
N SER A 152 18.86 6.40 -11.02
CA SER A 152 20.12 6.41 -10.28
C SER A 152 19.93 6.93 -8.85
N ASP A 153 20.78 6.53 -7.92
CA ASP A 153 20.74 7.02 -6.54
C ASP A 153 20.88 8.56 -6.47
N LEU A 154 21.64 9.16 -7.40
CA LEU A 154 21.75 10.63 -7.52
C LEU A 154 20.42 11.26 -7.96
N ALA A 155 19.85 10.77 -9.06
CA ALA A 155 18.58 11.28 -9.59
C ALA A 155 17.45 11.13 -8.57
N PHE A 156 17.44 10.03 -7.81
CA PHE A 156 16.49 9.79 -6.73
C PHE A 156 16.60 10.85 -5.63
N ILE A 157 17.82 11.09 -5.11
CA ILE A 157 18.07 12.12 -4.08
C ILE A 157 17.64 13.50 -4.59
N GLU A 158 18.10 13.88 -5.78
CA GLU A 158 17.80 15.18 -6.38
C GLU A 158 16.30 15.38 -6.57
N ARG A 159 15.59 14.35 -7.03
CA ARG A 159 14.13 14.36 -7.19
C ARG A 159 13.42 14.55 -5.86
N ILE A 160 13.67 13.69 -4.86
CA ILE A 160 12.94 13.75 -3.58
C ILE A 160 13.28 15.02 -2.79
N CYS A 161 14.51 15.52 -2.90
CA CYS A 161 14.90 16.82 -2.35
C CYS A 161 14.16 17.97 -3.04
N ALA A 162 14.11 17.97 -4.37
CA ALA A 162 13.40 18.98 -5.14
C ALA A 162 11.89 18.97 -4.86
N GLU A 163 11.25 17.81 -4.72
CA GLU A 163 9.83 17.65 -4.36
C GLU A 163 9.47 18.44 -3.09
N VAL A 164 10.30 18.34 -2.04
CA VAL A 164 10.06 18.99 -0.74
C VAL A 164 10.80 20.33 -0.57
N GLY A 165 11.58 20.75 -1.57
CA GLY A 165 12.29 22.03 -1.59
C GLY A 165 13.59 22.07 -0.76
N ILE A 166 14.21 20.92 -0.51
CA ILE A 166 15.57 20.84 0.08
C ILE A 166 16.58 21.05 -1.04
N HIS A 167 17.48 22.01 -0.88
CA HIS A 167 18.63 22.20 -1.77
C HIS A 167 19.90 21.66 -1.11
N TYR A 168 20.96 21.50 -1.89
CA TYR A 168 22.30 21.22 -1.35
C TYR A 168 23.37 22.09 -1.99
N HIS A 169 24.48 22.30 -1.29
CA HIS A 169 25.68 22.95 -1.80
C HIS A 169 26.93 22.33 -1.18
N PHE A 170 28.11 22.68 -1.70
CA PHE A 170 29.38 22.17 -1.20
C PHE A 170 30.18 23.26 -0.49
N ARG A 171 30.89 22.87 0.57
CA ARG A 171 31.90 23.71 1.22
C ARG A 171 33.24 23.01 1.13
N HIS A 172 34.20 23.64 0.47
CA HIS A 172 35.51 23.04 0.22
C HIS A 172 36.50 23.39 1.34
N ARG A 173 37.41 22.45 1.59
CA ARG A 173 38.62 22.58 2.42
C ARG A 173 39.73 21.79 1.73
N PRO A 174 41.01 22.11 1.95
CA PRO A 174 42.11 21.38 1.33
C PRO A 174 42.05 19.85 1.51
N CYS A 175 41.54 19.37 2.65
CA CYS A 175 41.45 17.96 2.99
C CYS A 175 40.07 17.30 2.77
N GLY A 176 39.08 18.02 2.22
CA GLY A 176 37.72 17.49 2.11
C GLY A 176 36.69 18.49 1.61
N HIS A 177 35.55 18.01 1.13
CA HIS A 177 34.37 18.85 0.90
C HIS A 177 33.21 18.36 1.78
N LEU A 178 32.43 19.31 2.29
CA LEU A 178 31.22 19.05 3.05
C LEU A 178 30.00 19.27 2.16
N LEU A 179 29.15 18.25 2.02
CA LEU A 179 27.85 18.34 1.36
C LEU A 179 26.81 18.86 2.36
N VAL A 180 26.25 20.05 2.14
CA VAL A 180 25.31 20.69 3.07
C VAL A 180 23.92 20.74 2.44
N PHE A 181 22.94 20.09 3.07
CA PHE A 181 21.53 20.18 2.75
C PHE A 181 20.84 21.28 3.57
N GLY A 182 20.00 22.07 2.92
CA GLY A 182 19.27 23.17 3.52
C GLY A 182 17.89 23.39 2.89
N ASP A 183 17.00 24.10 3.58
CA ASP A 183 15.66 24.41 3.07
C ASP A 183 15.26 25.89 3.19
N ASP A 184 16.16 26.72 3.70
CA ASP A 184 16.02 28.18 3.75
C ASP A 184 17.36 28.87 3.45
N GLN A 185 17.36 30.20 3.47
CA GLN A 185 18.53 30.99 3.10
C GLN A 185 19.55 31.14 4.23
N THR A 186 19.20 30.81 5.48
CA THR A 186 20.10 30.96 6.63
C THR A 186 21.26 29.96 6.64
N VAL A 187 21.12 28.86 5.89
CA VAL A 187 22.16 27.84 5.72
C VAL A 187 23.33 28.32 4.84
N PHE A 188 23.12 29.33 4.00
CA PHE A 188 24.16 29.83 3.11
C PHE A 188 25.11 30.79 3.86
N PRO A 189 26.42 30.50 3.88
CA PRO A 189 27.42 31.40 4.48
C PRO A 189 27.60 32.65 3.61
N ARG A 190 28.19 33.70 4.20
CA ARG A 190 28.59 34.92 3.48
C ARG A 190 30.07 34.82 3.13
N LEU A 191 30.44 35.36 1.97
CA LEU A 191 31.85 35.60 1.66
C LEU A 191 32.44 36.58 2.70
N PRO A 192 33.69 36.37 3.16
CA PRO A 192 34.28 37.20 4.21
C PRO A 192 34.42 38.68 3.83
N GLU A 193 34.74 38.94 2.56
CA GLU A 193 34.96 40.28 2.02
C GLU A 193 33.88 40.65 1.00
N SER A 194 33.52 41.95 0.97
CA SER A 194 32.63 42.49 -0.07
C SER A 194 33.39 42.61 -1.38
N THR A 195 32.81 42.09 -2.46
CA THR A 195 33.41 42.08 -3.78
C THR A 195 33.24 43.42 -4.48
N LEU A 196 34.35 44.00 -4.91
CA LEU A 196 34.38 45.28 -5.62
C LEU A 196 33.75 45.16 -7.01
N TYR A 197 32.92 46.11 -7.41
CA TYR A 197 32.54 46.28 -8.82
C TYR A 197 33.46 47.31 -9.47
N LEU A 198 34.28 46.87 -10.43
CA LEU A 198 35.21 47.72 -11.18
C LEU A 198 35.09 47.38 -12.67
N PRO A 199 34.28 48.13 -13.45
CA PRO A 199 34.09 47.84 -14.86
C PRO A 199 35.40 48.07 -15.62
N ASP A 200 35.66 47.24 -16.63
CA ASP A 200 36.89 47.36 -17.43
C ASP A 200 36.96 48.74 -18.11
N SER A 201 37.95 49.53 -17.70
CA SER A 201 38.23 50.87 -18.24
C SER A 201 39.28 50.85 -19.36
N GLY A 202 39.69 49.66 -19.81
CA GLY A 202 40.77 49.46 -20.78
C GLY A 202 42.19 49.53 -20.17
N MET A 203 42.31 49.82 -18.87
CA MET A 203 43.56 49.67 -18.11
C MET A 203 43.47 48.41 -17.24
N ALA A 204 44.35 47.43 -17.52
CA ALA A 204 44.40 46.17 -16.77
C ALA A 204 44.76 46.45 -15.31
N THR A 205 43.76 46.35 -14.43
CA THR A 205 43.93 46.36 -12.98
C THR A 205 43.88 44.92 -12.49
N ASP A 206 44.97 44.47 -11.88
CA ASP A 206 45.13 43.11 -11.32
C ASP A 206 44.31 42.88 -10.03
N GLU A 207 43.55 43.88 -9.59
CA GLU A 207 42.68 43.76 -8.40
C GLU A 207 41.51 42.80 -8.67
N PRO A 208 41.21 41.87 -7.73
CA PRO A 208 40.01 41.05 -7.76
C PRO A 208 38.73 41.91 -7.72
N ALA A 209 37.92 41.84 -8.78
CA ALA A 209 36.70 42.62 -8.92
C ALA A 209 35.71 41.99 -9.91
N ILE A 210 34.43 42.34 -9.77
CA ILE A 210 33.39 42.13 -10.76
C ILE A 210 33.61 43.16 -11.89
N LYS A 211 33.91 42.66 -13.09
CA LYS A 211 34.18 43.48 -14.29
C LYS A 211 32.92 43.77 -15.09
N ARG A 212 31.92 42.90 -15.00
CA ARG A 212 30.63 43.05 -15.66
C ARG A 212 29.52 42.52 -14.75
N LEU A 213 28.40 43.22 -14.72
CA LEU A 213 27.19 42.79 -14.02
C LEU A 213 25.96 43.20 -14.83
N ALA A 214 25.07 42.25 -15.10
CA ALA A 214 23.81 42.47 -15.79
C ALA A 214 22.68 41.81 -14.99
N VAL A 215 21.62 42.55 -14.69
CA VAL A 215 20.46 42.02 -13.97
C VAL A 215 19.28 41.87 -14.93
N ARG A 216 18.71 40.66 -14.99
CA ARG A 216 17.50 40.36 -15.76
C ARG A 216 16.30 40.11 -14.85
N LEU A 217 15.13 40.54 -15.30
CA LEU A 217 13.84 40.13 -14.74
C LEU A 217 13.03 39.37 -15.79
N GLN A 218 12.29 38.35 -15.36
CA GLN A 218 11.43 37.57 -16.24
C GLN A 218 10.12 37.19 -15.55
N THR A 219 9.01 37.18 -16.31
CA THR A 219 7.70 36.76 -15.78
C THR A 219 7.72 35.31 -15.33
N ARG A 220 7.08 35.03 -14.20
CA ARG A 220 6.96 33.70 -13.59
C ARG A 220 5.52 33.43 -13.16
N THR A 221 5.24 32.17 -12.84
CA THR A 221 4.01 31.76 -12.17
C THR A 221 3.82 32.58 -10.91
N THR A 222 2.62 33.15 -10.74
CA THR A 222 2.30 34.03 -9.60
C THR A 222 1.38 33.34 -8.59
N ALA A 223 0.73 32.24 -8.97
CA ALA A 223 -0.12 31.45 -8.09
C ALA A 223 0.07 29.95 -8.32
N VAL A 224 -0.02 29.16 -7.24
CA VAL A 224 0.02 27.69 -7.31
C VAL A 224 -1.20 27.13 -6.58
N THR A 225 -1.85 26.13 -7.18
CA THR A 225 -2.92 25.34 -6.57
C THR A 225 -2.58 23.86 -6.65
N LEU A 226 -2.47 23.20 -5.50
CA LEU A 226 -2.25 21.75 -5.41
C LEU A 226 -3.51 21.06 -4.88
N ARG A 227 -3.86 19.92 -5.49
CA ARG A 227 -5.03 19.12 -5.08
C ARG A 227 -4.67 17.64 -4.98
N ASP A 228 -5.23 16.94 -4.01
CA ASP A 228 -5.08 15.49 -3.87
C ASP A 228 -6.39 14.83 -3.40
N TYR A 229 -6.38 13.50 -3.27
CA TYR A 229 -7.51 12.71 -2.83
C TYR A 229 -7.08 11.70 -1.74
N ASP A 230 -7.78 11.71 -0.61
CA ASP A 230 -7.60 10.76 0.47
C ASP A 230 -8.85 9.88 0.61
N PHE A 231 -8.71 8.59 0.32
CA PHE A 231 -9.82 7.63 0.39
C PHE A 231 -10.35 7.44 1.81
N ARG A 232 -9.57 7.76 2.85
CA ARG A 232 -10.02 7.70 4.25
C ARG A 232 -10.98 8.85 4.57
N ARG A 233 -10.94 9.94 3.79
CA ARG A 233 -11.77 11.14 3.94
C ARG A 233 -12.30 11.63 2.58
N PRO A 234 -13.10 10.82 1.86
CA PRO A 234 -13.41 11.05 0.45
C PRO A 234 -14.26 12.31 0.19
N GLY A 235 -15.02 12.78 1.18
CA GLY A 235 -15.82 14.01 1.08
C GLY A 235 -15.05 15.29 1.37
N SER A 236 -13.80 15.20 1.83
CA SER A 236 -12.99 16.38 2.16
C SER A 236 -12.31 16.92 0.90
N LEU A 237 -12.52 18.21 0.59
CA LEU A 237 -11.71 18.88 -0.43
C LEU A 237 -10.29 19.06 0.10
N LEU A 238 -9.36 18.26 -0.42
CA LEU A 238 -7.96 18.34 -0.11
C LEU A 238 -7.25 19.19 -1.18
N GLN A 239 -7.29 20.51 -0.97
CA GLN A 239 -6.73 21.51 -1.88
C GLN A 239 -6.07 22.63 -1.08
N THR A 240 -4.96 23.13 -1.58
CA THR A 240 -4.24 24.31 -1.05
C THR A 240 -3.85 25.22 -2.19
N GLN A 241 -3.90 26.53 -1.95
CA GLN A 241 -3.63 27.56 -2.94
C GLN A 241 -2.81 28.69 -2.32
N LEU A 242 -1.88 29.26 -3.08
CA LEU A 242 -1.12 30.44 -2.70
C LEU A 242 -0.93 31.37 -3.92
N ASP A 243 -1.21 32.66 -3.74
CA ASP A 243 -0.99 33.74 -4.72
C ASP A 243 0.01 34.75 -4.12
N ASN A 244 1.09 35.07 -4.84
CA ASN A 244 2.07 36.07 -4.42
C ASN A 244 1.60 37.52 -4.62
N ARG A 245 0.36 37.71 -5.11
CA ARG A 245 -0.33 38.98 -5.39
C ARG A 245 0.24 39.80 -6.54
N GLN A 246 1.24 39.28 -7.26
CA GLN A 246 1.69 39.87 -8.51
C GLN A 246 0.65 39.65 -9.61
N ARG A 247 0.72 40.45 -10.67
CA ARG A 247 -0.24 40.44 -11.78
C ARG A 247 0.50 40.40 -13.13
N PRO A 248 -0.08 39.78 -14.17
CA PRO A 248 -1.35 39.04 -14.18
C PRO A 248 -1.28 37.77 -13.34
N VAL A 249 -2.45 37.23 -12.94
CA VAL A 249 -2.49 35.93 -12.24
C VAL A 249 -2.16 34.85 -13.24
N LEU A 250 -1.00 34.21 -13.07
CA LEU A 250 -0.53 33.06 -13.84
C LEU A 250 -0.49 31.87 -12.89
N GLU A 251 -1.53 31.04 -12.97
CA GLU A 251 -1.71 29.89 -12.08
C GLU A 251 -1.07 28.62 -12.64
N ASP A 252 -0.37 27.90 -11.76
CA ASP A 252 0.04 26.51 -11.94
C ASP A 252 -0.84 25.60 -11.07
N TYR A 253 -1.64 24.74 -11.71
CA TYR A 253 -2.54 23.79 -11.05
C TYR A 253 -2.05 22.36 -11.24
N HIS A 254 -1.89 21.61 -10.14
CA HIS A 254 -1.41 20.23 -10.18
C HIS A 254 -2.31 19.26 -9.38
N TYR A 255 -2.56 18.10 -10.01
CA TYR A 255 -3.16 16.91 -9.41
C TYR A 255 -2.45 15.65 -9.97
N PRO A 256 -2.05 14.67 -9.14
CA PRO A 256 -2.10 14.70 -7.67
C PRO A 256 -1.03 15.62 -7.05
N GLY A 257 -1.33 16.19 -5.88
CA GLY A 257 -0.47 17.16 -5.17
C GLY A 257 0.56 16.55 -4.22
N GLY A 258 0.47 15.26 -3.88
CA GLY A 258 1.44 14.54 -3.06
C GLY A 258 1.30 14.76 -1.55
N PHE A 259 0.09 15.02 -1.04
CA PHE A 259 -0.14 15.25 0.38
C PHE A 259 -1.47 14.64 0.88
N CYS A 260 -1.51 14.25 2.15
CA CYS A 260 -2.71 13.78 2.84
C CYS A 260 -3.20 14.73 3.94
N ALA A 261 -2.38 15.70 4.37
CA ALA A 261 -2.76 16.71 5.37
C ALA A 261 -2.68 18.12 4.79
N ARG A 262 -3.56 19.02 5.26
CA ARG A 262 -3.63 20.39 4.74
C ARG A 262 -2.38 21.21 5.02
N ASP A 263 -1.70 21.00 6.15
CA ASP A 263 -0.49 21.76 6.49
C ASP A 263 0.70 21.35 5.62
N ASP A 264 0.83 20.05 5.31
CA ASP A 264 1.78 19.57 4.30
C ASP A 264 1.48 20.18 2.93
N GLY A 265 0.21 20.20 2.51
CA GLY A 265 -0.22 20.85 1.27
C GLY A 265 0.16 22.33 1.21
N LYS A 266 -0.02 23.08 2.30
CA LYS A 266 0.40 24.50 2.39
C LYS A 266 1.92 24.63 2.25
N HIS A 267 2.69 23.74 2.89
CA HIS A 267 4.14 23.73 2.79
C HIS A 267 4.58 23.48 1.34
N LEU A 268 4.08 22.42 0.69
CA LEU A 268 4.42 22.09 -0.70
C LEU A 268 3.99 23.18 -1.69
N THR A 269 2.80 23.77 -1.49
CA THR A 269 2.32 24.88 -2.35
C THR A 269 3.22 26.10 -2.23
N ARG A 270 3.69 26.43 -1.02
CA ARG A 270 4.68 27.50 -0.80
C ARG A 270 6.00 27.18 -1.49
N ARG A 271 6.53 25.97 -1.29
CA ARG A 271 7.79 25.53 -1.93
C ARG A 271 7.71 25.57 -3.45
N ALA A 272 6.56 25.21 -4.03
CA ALA A 272 6.32 25.28 -5.47
C ALA A 272 6.30 26.74 -5.99
N LEU A 273 5.61 27.64 -5.29
CA LEU A 273 5.59 29.06 -5.66
C LEU A 273 6.98 29.72 -5.52
N GLU A 274 7.70 29.41 -4.44
CA GLU A 274 9.09 29.84 -4.25
C GLU A 274 10.00 29.34 -5.38
N ARG A 275 9.82 28.09 -5.84
CA ARG A 275 10.57 27.52 -6.97
C ARG A 275 10.31 28.26 -8.28
N HIS A 276 9.05 28.55 -8.59
CA HIS A 276 8.70 29.36 -9.77
C HIS A 276 9.30 30.77 -9.68
N GLY A 277 9.39 31.35 -8.48
CA GLY A 277 9.97 32.67 -8.27
C GLY A 277 11.50 32.71 -8.21
N ALA A 278 12.19 31.57 -8.12
CA ALA A 278 13.61 31.50 -7.76
C ALA A 278 14.53 32.21 -8.76
N ASP A 279 14.16 32.26 -10.04
CA ASP A 279 14.94 32.90 -11.10
C ASP A 279 14.17 34.06 -11.79
N HIS A 280 13.18 34.63 -11.08
CA HIS A 280 12.47 35.84 -11.49
C HIS A 280 13.41 37.03 -11.68
N CYS A 281 14.38 37.19 -10.78
CA CYS A 281 15.43 38.21 -10.81
C CYS A 281 16.79 37.53 -10.71
N VAL A 282 17.63 37.68 -11.74
CA VAL A 282 18.95 37.03 -11.80
C VAL A 282 19.99 38.06 -12.22
N ALA A 283 21.09 38.13 -11.48
CA ALA A 283 22.30 38.82 -11.85
C ALA A 283 23.26 37.84 -12.56
N GLU A 284 23.73 38.22 -13.74
CA GLU A 284 24.80 37.55 -14.47
C GLU A 284 26.03 38.45 -14.44
N GLY A 285 27.16 37.92 -13.96
CA GLY A 285 28.39 38.70 -13.83
C GLY A 285 29.62 37.98 -14.33
N GLY A 286 30.64 38.77 -14.65
CA GLY A 286 31.99 38.28 -14.97
C GLY A 286 33.00 38.90 -14.00
N SER A 287 33.88 38.10 -13.43
CA SER A 287 34.86 38.55 -12.44
C SER A 287 36.20 37.82 -12.56
N ASN A 288 37.22 38.37 -11.91
CA ASN A 288 38.50 37.72 -11.62
C ASN A 288 38.64 37.39 -10.11
N GLU A 289 37.55 37.46 -9.34
CA GLU A 289 37.51 37.13 -7.91
C GLU A 289 37.50 35.61 -7.71
N ASN A 290 38.60 35.07 -7.16
CA ASN A 290 38.79 33.64 -6.99
C ASN A 290 38.17 33.07 -5.71
N ALA A 291 37.72 33.93 -4.80
CA ALA A 291 36.99 33.54 -3.60
C ALA A 291 35.49 33.25 -3.83
N LEU A 292 34.96 33.48 -5.04
CA LEU A 292 33.55 33.19 -5.33
C LEU A 292 33.29 31.68 -5.30
N VAL A 293 32.27 31.29 -4.54
CA VAL A 293 31.83 29.88 -4.39
C VAL A 293 30.31 29.80 -4.46
N SER A 294 29.77 28.80 -5.15
CA SER A 294 28.32 28.56 -5.20
C SER A 294 27.72 28.29 -3.81
N GLY A 295 26.47 28.66 -3.60
CA GLY A 295 25.82 28.53 -2.28
C GLY A 295 26.38 29.50 -1.21
N HIS A 296 27.02 30.59 -1.63
CA HIS A 296 27.46 31.66 -0.74
C HIS A 296 26.79 32.98 -1.09
N PHE A 297 26.58 33.82 -0.08
CA PHE A 297 26.17 35.20 -0.28
C PHE A 297 27.38 36.09 -0.56
N MET A 298 27.34 36.77 -1.70
CA MET A 298 28.30 37.79 -2.11
C MET A 298 27.67 39.17 -1.94
N ARG A 299 28.36 40.07 -1.21
CA ARG A 299 27.97 41.47 -1.14
C ARG A 299 28.74 42.28 -2.18
N ILE A 300 28.03 42.98 -3.04
CA ILE A 300 28.64 43.88 -4.04
C ILE A 300 28.85 45.26 -3.41
N LYS A 301 29.96 45.93 -3.75
CA LYS A 301 30.22 47.33 -3.40
C LYS A 301 30.64 48.15 -4.62
N GLU A 302 30.40 49.46 -4.56
CA GLU A 302 30.81 50.45 -5.58
C GLU A 302 30.14 50.29 -6.96
N HIS A 303 29.05 49.52 -7.06
CA HIS A 303 28.23 49.52 -8.25
C HIS A 303 27.47 50.86 -8.37
N PRO A 304 27.42 51.51 -9.56
CA PRO A 304 26.75 52.82 -9.75
C PRO A 304 25.25 52.82 -9.39
N ARG A 305 24.62 51.66 -9.46
CA ARG A 305 23.23 51.45 -9.06
C ARG A 305 23.17 50.94 -7.62
N GLU A 306 22.81 51.84 -6.71
CA GLU A 306 22.85 51.59 -5.26
C GLU A 306 22.09 50.34 -4.79
N PRO A 307 20.88 50.00 -5.28
CA PRO A 307 20.19 48.78 -4.88
C PRO A 307 20.92 47.47 -5.23
N TRP A 308 21.94 47.52 -6.08
CA TRP A 308 22.73 46.32 -6.43
C TRP A 308 23.90 46.10 -5.47
N ASN A 309 24.25 47.09 -4.63
CA ASN A 309 25.27 47.01 -3.58
C ASN A 309 24.74 46.26 -2.33
N ASP A 310 23.98 45.19 -2.55
CA ASP A 310 23.35 44.35 -1.52
C ASP A 310 23.88 42.90 -1.59
N LEU A 311 23.29 42.00 -0.81
CA LEU A 311 23.60 40.58 -0.79
C LEU A 311 22.93 39.83 -1.95
N TRP A 312 23.75 39.05 -2.66
CA TRP A 312 23.35 38.17 -3.75
C TRP A 312 23.80 36.74 -3.47
N LEU A 313 22.90 35.76 -3.59
CA LEU A 313 23.22 34.34 -3.49
C LEU A 313 23.83 33.85 -4.81
N LEU A 314 25.07 33.39 -4.79
CA LEU A 314 25.72 32.77 -5.95
C LEU A 314 25.09 31.39 -6.22
N THR A 315 24.31 31.28 -7.29
CA THR A 315 23.58 30.05 -7.63
C THR A 315 24.35 29.13 -8.57
N GLN A 316 25.19 29.69 -9.44
CA GLN A 316 26.07 28.98 -10.35
C GLN A 316 27.34 29.79 -10.63
N ILE A 317 28.48 29.12 -10.78
CA ILE A 317 29.75 29.72 -11.17
C ILE A 317 30.44 28.82 -12.19
N ASP A 318 30.91 29.43 -13.28
CA ASP A 318 31.75 28.82 -14.31
C ASP A 318 33.15 29.42 -14.21
N HIS A 319 34.13 28.60 -13.85
CA HIS A 319 35.51 28.97 -13.60
C HIS A 319 36.40 28.68 -14.81
N HIS A 320 37.34 29.57 -15.11
CA HIS A 320 38.39 29.36 -16.09
C HIS A 320 39.72 29.90 -15.57
N GLY A 321 40.68 28.99 -15.34
CA GLY A 321 42.04 29.35 -14.99
C GLY A 321 43.02 28.84 -16.04
N ARG A 322 44.00 29.66 -16.42
CA ARG A 322 45.08 29.28 -17.34
C ARG A 322 46.43 29.87 -16.91
N GLN A 323 47.46 29.04 -16.82
CA GLN A 323 48.83 29.45 -16.47
C GLN A 323 49.86 28.83 -17.43
N PRO A 324 50.08 29.41 -18.63
CA PRO A 324 51.02 28.85 -19.62
C PRO A 324 52.47 28.76 -19.12
N GLN A 325 52.82 29.48 -18.05
CA GLN A 325 54.17 29.51 -17.48
C GLN A 325 54.69 28.13 -17.05
N VAL A 326 53.81 27.18 -16.74
CA VAL A 326 54.19 25.81 -16.35
C VAL A 326 54.83 25.02 -17.50
N LEU A 327 54.66 25.46 -18.75
CA LEU A 327 55.28 24.81 -19.91
C LEU A 327 56.78 25.12 -20.01
N GLU A 328 57.24 26.25 -19.45
CA GLU A 328 58.63 26.76 -19.41
C GLU A 328 59.36 26.87 -20.79
N GLU A 329 58.78 26.36 -21.88
CA GLU A 329 59.34 26.29 -23.25
C GLU A 329 58.57 27.16 -24.27
N THR A 330 57.36 27.61 -23.92
CA THR A 330 56.49 28.43 -24.77
C THR A 330 56.14 29.72 -24.04
N ALA A 331 56.60 30.86 -24.57
CA ALA A 331 56.05 32.16 -24.16
C ALA A 331 54.62 32.26 -24.68
N ALA A 332 53.67 32.62 -23.81
CA ALA A 332 52.30 32.89 -24.21
C ALA A 332 52.29 33.93 -25.35
N GLY A 333 51.47 33.71 -26.38
CA GLY A 333 51.25 34.73 -27.41
C GLY A 333 50.67 36.00 -26.76
N PRO A 334 50.95 37.20 -27.29
CA PRO A 334 50.53 38.47 -26.68
C PRO A 334 49.01 38.64 -26.50
N ASP A 335 48.18 37.79 -27.14
CA ASP A 335 46.71 37.82 -27.08
C ASP A 335 46.09 36.63 -26.31
N GLU A 336 46.88 35.74 -25.69
CA GLU A 336 46.32 34.61 -24.94
C GLU A 336 45.97 34.96 -23.48
N PHE A 337 44.76 34.59 -23.04
CA PHE A 337 44.31 34.77 -21.66
C PHE A 337 45.22 34.01 -20.67
N GLN A 338 45.65 34.72 -19.62
CA GLN A 338 46.43 34.20 -18.52
C GLN A 338 45.84 34.68 -17.19
N GLY A 339 45.77 33.79 -16.21
CA GLY A 339 45.21 34.06 -14.88
C GLY A 339 43.88 33.37 -14.67
N TYR A 340 43.06 33.94 -13.80
CA TYR A 340 41.77 33.39 -13.39
C TYR A 340 40.64 34.35 -13.76
N LYS A 341 39.55 33.78 -14.27
CA LYS A 341 38.27 34.47 -14.46
C LYS A 341 37.12 33.51 -14.17
N ASN A 342 35.96 34.07 -13.85
CA ASN A 342 34.72 33.33 -13.78
C ASN A 342 33.56 34.13 -14.38
N THR A 343 32.50 33.40 -14.71
CA THR A 343 31.16 33.96 -14.88
C THR A 343 30.25 33.36 -13.82
N PHE A 344 29.32 34.15 -13.28
CA PHE A 344 28.43 33.68 -12.23
C PHE A 344 26.99 34.10 -12.46
N LEU A 345 26.07 33.30 -11.93
CA LEU A 345 24.67 33.64 -11.76
C LEU A 345 24.38 33.84 -10.28
N ALA A 346 23.59 34.86 -9.96
CA ALA A 346 23.20 35.14 -8.59
C ALA A 346 21.75 35.62 -8.48
N THR A 347 21.11 35.34 -7.35
CA THR A 347 19.75 35.79 -7.03
C THR A 347 19.78 36.71 -5.81
N PRO A 348 18.84 37.65 -5.65
CA PRO A 348 18.77 38.49 -4.45
C PRO A 348 18.59 37.67 -3.16
N TRP A 349 19.06 38.19 -2.02
CA TRP A 349 18.99 37.50 -0.73
C TRP A 349 17.58 37.28 -0.17
N ASP A 350 16.56 37.94 -0.69
CA ASP A 350 15.17 37.77 -0.29
C ASP A 350 14.43 36.75 -1.17
N VAL A 351 15.09 36.22 -2.21
CA VAL A 351 14.57 35.18 -3.09
C VAL A 351 15.00 33.81 -2.58
N PHE A 352 14.04 33.04 -2.06
CA PHE A 352 14.30 31.69 -1.57
C PHE A 352 14.64 30.73 -2.71
N PHE A 353 15.88 30.26 -2.74
CA PHE A 353 16.29 29.22 -3.70
C PHE A 353 15.56 27.90 -3.43
N ARG A 354 14.96 27.33 -4.48
CA ARG A 354 14.42 25.97 -4.48
C ARG A 354 14.97 25.24 -5.70
N PRO A 355 15.38 23.97 -5.55
CA PRO A 355 15.87 23.22 -6.70
C PRO A 355 14.77 23.09 -7.77
N PRO A 356 15.13 23.22 -9.05
CA PRO A 356 14.25 22.87 -10.15
C PRO A 356 13.92 21.38 -10.16
N LEU A 357 12.74 21.02 -10.66
CA LEU A 357 12.32 19.63 -10.84
C LEU A 357 12.91 19.06 -12.14
N HIS A 358 14.22 18.84 -12.17
CA HIS A 358 14.92 18.31 -13.36
C HIS A 358 14.59 16.84 -13.64
N HIS A 359 14.45 16.03 -12.59
CA HIS A 359 14.18 14.60 -12.70
C HIS A 359 12.69 14.35 -12.52
N GLU A 360 12.03 13.92 -13.58
CA GLU A 360 10.65 13.47 -13.49
C GLU A 360 10.58 12.18 -12.67
N LYS A 361 9.53 12.05 -11.85
CA LYS A 361 9.27 10.82 -11.10
C LYS A 361 9.02 9.67 -12.08
N PRO A 362 9.79 8.56 -11.98
CA PRO A 362 9.55 7.38 -12.82
C PRO A 362 8.12 6.88 -12.64
N ARG A 363 7.47 6.59 -13.77
CA ARG A 363 6.10 6.04 -13.79
C ARG A 363 6.13 4.56 -14.10
N ALA A 364 5.32 3.78 -13.38
CA ALA A 364 5.10 2.39 -13.72
C ALA A 364 4.24 2.31 -15.00
N GLN A 365 4.75 1.61 -16.01
CA GLN A 365 3.99 1.29 -17.20
C GLN A 365 3.27 -0.05 -16.98
N GLY A 366 1.95 -0.06 -17.14
CA GLY A 366 1.13 -1.26 -17.02
C GLY A 366 1.06 -1.82 -15.59
N TYR A 367 0.82 -3.12 -15.50
CA TYR A 367 0.70 -3.85 -14.23
C TYR A 367 2.00 -4.56 -13.86
N GLN A 368 2.26 -4.67 -12.57
CA GLN A 368 3.39 -5.41 -12.02
C GLN A 368 2.91 -6.64 -11.27
N LEU A 369 3.67 -7.72 -11.32
CA LEU A 369 3.38 -8.93 -10.56
C LEU A 369 3.85 -8.76 -9.11
N ALA A 370 3.04 -9.27 -8.18
CA ALA A 370 3.39 -9.33 -6.77
C ALA A 370 2.78 -10.58 -6.13
N VAL A 371 3.29 -10.95 -4.96
CA VAL A 371 2.72 -12.00 -4.11
C VAL A 371 2.20 -11.36 -2.84
N VAL A 372 1.01 -11.74 -2.39
CA VAL A 372 0.44 -11.26 -1.13
C VAL A 372 1.27 -11.79 0.04
N THR A 373 1.63 -10.90 0.97
CA THR A 373 2.46 -11.20 2.15
C THR A 373 1.72 -10.91 3.44
N GLY A 374 2.22 -11.48 4.54
CA GLY A 374 1.69 -11.27 5.88
C GLY A 374 2.60 -11.92 6.93
N PRO A 375 2.23 -11.85 8.22
CA PRO A 375 2.97 -12.49 9.30
C PRO A 375 3.07 -13.99 9.10
N VAL A 376 4.09 -14.58 9.72
CA VAL A 376 4.25 -16.04 9.79
C VAL A 376 2.94 -16.67 10.31
N ASP A 377 2.54 -17.78 9.69
CA ASP A 377 1.32 -18.54 9.98
C ASP A 377 -0.02 -17.82 9.71
N SER A 378 -0.01 -16.66 9.05
CA SER A 378 -1.23 -15.96 8.63
C SER A 378 -1.65 -16.33 7.22
N GLU A 379 -2.82 -16.96 7.05
CA GLU A 379 -3.41 -17.20 5.72
C GLU A 379 -4.05 -15.93 5.13
N ILE A 380 -4.56 -15.04 5.98
CA ILE A 380 -5.28 -13.82 5.59
C ILE A 380 -4.73 -12.66 6.42
N HIS A 381 -4.11 -11.71 5.74
CA HIS A 381 -3.57 -10.50 6.35
C HIS A 381 -4.15 -9.25 5.66
N CYS A 382 -5.19 -8.68 6.27
CA CYS A 382 -5.84 -7.46 5.79
C CYS A 382 -6.19 -6.49 6.92
N ASP A 383 -6.39 -5.23 6.57
CA ASP A 383 -6.84 -4.18 7.50
C ASP A 383 -8.37 -3.94 7.45
N GLU A 384 -8.86 -2.92 8.15
CA GLU A 384 -10.29 -2.57 8.21
C GLU A 384 -10.91 -2.17 6.85
N PHE A 385 -10.08 -1.87 5.85
CA PHE A 385 -10.50 -1.53 4.48
C PHE A 385 -10.38 -2.72 3.53
N GLY A 386 -9.96 -3.91 4.01
CA GLY A 386 -9.67 -5.06 3.17
C GLY A 386 -8.43 -4.90 2.31
N ARG A 387 -7.52 -3.97 2.67
CA ARG A 387 -6.22 -3.80 2.01
C ARG A 387 -5.32 -4.95 2.38
N VAL A 388 -4.41 -5.32 1.48
CA VAL A 388 -3.41 -6.38 1.71
C VAL A 388 -2.00 -5.82 1.56
N LYS A 389 -1.01 -6.56 2.05
CA LYS A 389 0.40 -6.29 1.76
C LYS A 389 0.90 -7.25 0.70
N VAL A 390 1.90 -6.81 -0.06
CA VAL A 390 2.46 -7.58 -1.16
C VAL A 390 3.97 -7.42 -1.21
N GLN A 391 4.66 -8.36 -1.86
CA GLN A 391 6.02 -8.16 -2.33
C GLN A 391 6.02 -8.17 -3.84
N LEU A 392 6.47 -7.06 -4.44
CA LEU A 392 6.68 -6.92 -5.87
C LEU A 392 7.85 -7.80 -6.31
N VAL A 393 7.79 -8.38 -7.51
CA VAL A 393 8.81 -9.34 -7.97
C VAL A 393 10.22 -8.72 -8.06
N TRP A 394 10.31 -7.42 -8.37
CA TRP A 394 11.58 -6.70 -8.42
C TRP A 394 12.09 -6.23 -7.05
N ASP A 395 11.28 -6.30 -6.00
CA ASP A 395 11.71 -5.94 -4.64
C ASP A 395 12.62 -7.02 -4.06
N ARG A 396 13.93 -6.77 -4.20
CA ARG A 396 14.99 -7.66 -3.72
C ARG A 396 15.19 -7.61 -2.21
N ASP A 397 14.88 -6.47 -1.58
CA ASP A 397 15.20 -6.26 -0.17
C ASP A 397 14.07 -6.80 0.74
N GLY A 398 12.85 -6.97 0.20
CA GLY A 398 11.70 -7.56 0.89
C GLY A 398 11.90 -9.01 1.33
N GLN A 399 11.40 -9.33 2.53
CA GLN A 399 11.57 -10.63 3.20
C GLN A 399 10.33 -11.55 3.11
N ARG A 400 9.34 -11.16 2.29
CA ARG A 400 8.03 -11.83 2.12
C ARG A 400 7.20 -11.90 3.39
N ASP A 401 7.30 -10.87 4.22
CA ASP A 401 6.62 -10.72 5.50
C ASP A 401 5.64 -9.52 5.51
N GLU A 402 5.08 -9.21 6.68
CA GLU A 402 4.20 -8.05 6.92
C GLU A 402 4.89 -6.69 6.76
N HIS A 403 6.18 -6.64 6.47
CA HIS A 403 6.94 -5.41 6.24
C HIS A 403 7.31 -5.20 4.77
N SER A 404 6.92 -6.10 3.86
CA SER A 404 7.25 -6.03 2.43
C SER A 404 6.69 -4.79 1.72
N SER A 405 5.50 -4.29 2.10
CA SER A 405 4.91 -3.09 1.51
C SER A 405 4.04 -2.28 2.47
N CYS A 406 3.57 -1.13 1.98
CA CYS A 406 2.40 -0.45 2.53
C CYS A 406 1.12 -1.27 2.31
N TRP A 407 0.00 -0.77 2.81
CA TRP A 407 -1.31 -1.37 2.61
C TRP A 407 -1.89 -0.99 1.23
N LEU A 408 -2.03 -1.98 0.34
CA LEU A 408 -2.58 -1.81 -1.00
C LEU A 408 -4.09 -2.04 -0.99
N ARG A 409 -4.85 -1.09 -1.56
CA ARG A 409 -6.28 -1.31 -1.84
C ARG A 409 -6.47 -2.41 -2.86
N VAL A 410 -7.47 -3.26 -2.63
CA VAL A 410 -7.88 -4.32 -3.56
C VAL A 410 -9.08 -3.81 -4.36
N ALA A 411 -8.95 -3.78 -5.68
CA ALA A 411 -10.05 -3.47 -6.58
C ALA A 411 -11.13 -4.54 -6.46
N SER A 412 -12.37 -4.13 -6.21
CA SER A 412 -13.53 -4.99 -6.25
C SER A 412 -14.31 -4.73 -7.53
N GLY A 413 -14.90 -5.79 -8.11
CA GLY A 413 -15.80 -5.68 -9.26
C GLY A 413 -17.09 -4.92 -8.95
N TRP A 414 -17.46 -4.76 -7.67
CA TRP A 414 -18.63 -3.99 -7.23
C TRP A 414 -18.49 -3.56 -5.77
N ALA A 415 -18.48 -2.26 -5.47
CA ALA A 415 -18.35 -1.76 -4.10
C ALA A 415 -19.15 -0.46 -3.87
N HIS A 416 -19.83 -0.36 -2.73
CA HIS A 416 -20.49 0.86 -2.24
C HIS A 416 -20.70 0.81 -0.70
N ASP A 417 -21.67 1.55 -0.14
CA ASP A 417 -21.90 1.71 1.30
C ASP A 417 -22.48 0.41 1.87
N ARG A 418 -21.58 -0.47 2.33
CA ARG A 418 -21.89 -1.76 2.95
C ARG A 418 -22.65 -2.74 2.05
N TYR A 419 -22.48 -2.64 0.73
CA TYR A 419 -22.90 -3.66 -0.23
C TYR A 419 -21.93 -3.76 -1.41
N GLY A 420 -21.91 -4.91 -2.08
CA GLY A 420 -20.99 -5.23 -3.18
C GLY A 420 -20.35 -6.61 -3.03
N ALA A 421 -19.24 -6.83 -3.74
CA ALA A 421 -18.42 -8.03 -3.67
C ALA A 421 -17.16 -7.79 -2.83
N VAL A 422 -16.83 -8.74 -1.95
CA VAL A 422 -15.60 -8.70 -1.15
C VAL A 422 -14.91 -10.05 -1.25
N MET A 423 -13.72 -10.06 -1.87
CA MET A 423 -12.87 -11.24 -2.02
C MET A 423 -11.44 -10.82 -1.67
N ILE A 424 -11.03 -11.10 -0.43
CA ILE A 424 -9.72 -10.68 0.07
C ILE A 424 -8.64 -11.66 -0.43
N PRO A 425 -7.62 -11.18 -1.16
CA PRO A 425 -6.47 -11.99 -1.54
C PRO A 425 -5.77 -12.55 -0.29
N ARG A 426 -5.41 -13.83 -0.33
CA ARG A 426 -4.75 -14.54 0.77
C ARG A 426 -3.24 -14.52 0.62
N VAL A 427 -2.52 -14.66 1.73
CA VAL A 427 -1.06 -14.75 1.72
C VAL A 427 -0.61 -15.89 0.79
N GLY A 428 0.38 -15.61 -0.06
CA GLY A 428 0.86 -16.54 -1.09
C GLY A 428 0.11 -16.49 -2.43
N MET A 429 -1.01 -15.77 -2.54
CA MET A 429 -1.67 -15.55 -3.83
C MET A 429 -0.86 -14.58 -4.69
N GLU A 430 -0.75 -14.90 -5.98
CA GLU A 430 -0.18 -14.00 -6.98
C GLU A 430 -1.23 -12.98 -7.41
N VAL A 431 -0.83 -11.71 -7.45
CA VAL A 431 -1.69 -10.57 -7.75
C VAL A 431 -1.05 -9.65 -8.78
N LEU A 432 -1.91 -8.98 -9.56
CA LEU A 432 -1.53 -7.86 -10.40
C LEU A 432 -1.66 -6.57 -9.60
N VAL A 433 -0.61 -5.76 -9.63
CA VAL A 433 -0.52 -4.44 -8.99
C VAL A 433 -0.53 -3.36 -10.07
N GLY A 434 -1.51 -2.47 -10.01
CA GLY A 434 -1.55 -1.23 -10.77
C GLY A 434 -1.12 -0.03 -9.91
N PHE A 435 -0.85 1.10 -10.57
CA PHE A 435 -0.37 2.32 -9.91
C PHE A 435 -1.27 3.49 -10.30
N ILE A 436 -1.82 4.20 -9.32
CA ILE A 436 -2.74 5.33 -9.56
C ILE A 436 -1.97 6.43 -10.29
N ASP A 437 -2.47 6.89 -11.44
CA ASP A 437 -1.79 7.86 -12.32
C ASP A 437 -0.37 7.42 -12.77
N GLY A 438 -0.06 6.12 -12.67
CA GLY A 438 1.28 5.58 -12.91
C GLY A 438 2.30 5.87 -11.80
N ASP A 439 1.87 6.46 -10.67
CA ASP A 439 2.74 6.80 -9.54
C ASP A 439 3.15 5.54 -8.77
N VAL A 440 4.44 5.21 -8.81
CA VAL A 440 5.05 4.06 -8.13
C VAL A 440 4.84 4.05 -6.61
N ASP A 441 4.53 5.20 -6.00
CA ASP A 441 4.23 5.31 -4.57
C ASP A 441 2.75 5.02 -4.23
N LYS A 442 1.88 4.88 -5.25
CA LYS A 442 0.43 4.67 -5.08
C LYS A 442 -0.03 3.32 -5.68
N PRO A 443 0.47 2.18 -5.18
CA PRO A 443 0.09 0.85 -5.68
C PRO A 443 -1.31 0.42 -5.22
N LEU A 444 -1.98 -0.38 -6.05
CA LEU A 444 -3.25 -1.06 -5.73
C LEU A 444 -3.32 -2.43 -6.41
N VAL A 445 -3.95 -3.41 -5.76
CA VAL A 445 -4.18 -4.73 -6.34
C VAL A 445 -5.39 -4.66 -7.28
N VAL A 446 -5.21 -5.04 -8.55
CA VAL A 446 -6.30 -5.03 -9.54
C VAL A 446 -6.97 -6.39 -9.74
N GLY A 447 -6.30 -7.48 -9.37
CA GLY A 447 -6.82 -8.83 -9.50
C GLY A 447 -5.82 -9.91 -9.10
N CYS A 448 -6.28 -11.14 -9.01
CA CYS A 448 -5.45 -12.31 -8.70
C CYS A 448 -5.19 -13.14 -9.97
N LEU A 449 -4.03 -13.79 -10.03
CA LEU A 449 -3.64 -14.67 -11.12
C LEU A 449 -3.44 -16.11 -10.63
N PRO A 450 -3.93 -17.12 -11.36
CA PRO A 450 -3.50 -18.50 -11.16
C PRO A 450 -2.07 -18.68 -11.68
N ASN A 451 -1.32 -19.60 -11.07
CA ASN A 451 0.04 -19.93 -11.49
C ASN A 451 0.34 -21.42 -11.31
N GLY A 452 1.57 -21.85 -11.61
CA GLY A 452 1.96 -23.27 -11.55
C GLY A 452 1.88 -23.88 -10.13
N ALA A 453 1.98 -23.07 -9.08
CA ALA A 453 1.82 -23.53 -7.69
C ALA A 453 0.36 -23.44 -7.23
N ASN A 454 -0.40 -22.48 -7.76
CA ASN A 454 -1.80 -22.21 -7.45
C ASN A 454 -2.66 -22.33 -8.72
N PRO A 455 -2.95 -23.56 -9.19
CA PRO A 455 -3.75 -23.75 -10.38
C PRO A 455 -5.21 -23.35 -10.16
N VAL A 456 -5.95 -23.13 -11.26
CA VAL A 456 -7.39 -22.89 -11.20
C VAL A 456 -8.12 -24.12 -10.61
N PRO A 457 -9.30 -23.93 -9.97
CA PRO A 457 -10.05 -25.02 -9.36
C PRO A 457 -10.85 -25.88 -10.38
N LEU A 458 -10.27 -26.15 -11.55
CA LEU A 458 -10.87 -26.89 -12.67
C LEU A 458 -9.81 -27.77 -13.35
N ASP A 459 -10.21 -28.94 -13.82
CA ASP A 459 -9.36 -29.83 -14.62
C ASP A 459 -9.33 -29.33 -16.08
N LEU A 460 -8.60 -28.26 -16.35
CA LEU A 460 -8.49 -27.69 -17.71
C LEU A 460 -7.49 -28.46 -18.58
N PRO A 461 -7.79 -28.66 -19.89
CA PRO A 461 -8.93 -28.12 -20.65
C PRO A 461 -10.19 -29.01 -20.66
N ALA A 462 -10.24 -30.12 -19.92
CA ALA A 462 -11.39 -31.03 -19.93
C ALA A 462 -12.69 -30.36 -19.44
N ASP A 463 -12.56 -29.46 -18.47
CA ASP A 463 -13.65 -28.73 -17.83
C ASP A 463 -13.90 -27.32 -18.42
N LYS A 464 -13.51 -27.07 -19.68
CA LYS A 464 -13.60 -25.74 -20.32
C LYS A 464 -15.00 -25.13 -20.45
N THR A 465 -16.05 -25.90 -20.19
CA THR A 465 -17.46 -25.46 -20.21
C THR A 465 -18.01 -25.16 -18.81
N ARG A 466 -17.16 -25.22 -17.77
CA ARG A 466 -17.55 -24.95 -16.39
C ARG A 466 -17.13 -23.56 -15.94
N SER A 467 -18.05 -22.88 -15.27
CA SER A 467 -17.80 -21.63 -14.54
C SER A 467 -17.97 -21.88 -13.04
N VAL A 468 -17.02 -21.45 -12.21
CA VAL A 468 -17.04 -21.73 -10.76
C VAL A 468 -16.71 -20.51 -9.91
N LEU A 469 -17.43 -20.38 -8.79
CA LEU A 469 -17.02 -19.59 -7.63
C LEU A 469 -16.77 -20.57 -6.48
N ARG A 470 -15.50 -20.90 -6.25
CA ARG A 470 -15.07 -21.82 -5.18
C ARG A 470 -14.29 -21.06 -4.12
N SER A 471 -14.69 -21.22 -2.86
CA SER A 471 -13.99 -20.71 -1.68
C SER A 471 -13.15 -21.80 -1.01
N GLN A 472 -12.38 -21.48 0.03
CA GLN A 472 -11.66 -22.46 0.82
C GLN A 472 -11.84 -22.17 2.31
N SER A 473 -12.17 -23.20 3.10
CA SER A 473 -12.22 -23.09 4.56
C SER A 473 -10.86 -22.61 5.10
N SER A 474 -10.90 -21.69 6.08
CA SER A 474 -9.73 -21.08 6.69
C SER A 474 -9.96 -20.94 8.21
N PRO A 475 -8.92 -21.04 9.06
CA PRO A 475 -7.54 -21.42 8.73
C PRO A 475 -7.35 -22.94 8.54
N GLY A 476 -6.24 -23.34 7.92
CA GLY A 476 -5.72 -24.71 7.86
C GLY A 476 -6.21 -25.57 6.70
N GLY A 477 -7.19 -25.10 5.91
CA GLY A 477 -7.81 -25.89 4.84
C GLY A 477 -8.52 -27.18 5.32
N GLY A 478 -9.34 -27.79 4.46
CA GLY A 478 -10.11 -29.00 4.80
C GLY A 478 -11.52 -29.07 4.20
N GLY A 479 -11.94 -28.02 3.48
CA GLY A 479 -13.24 -27.94 2.83
C GLY A 479 -13.40 -26.69 1.94
N TYR A 480 -14.54 -26.58 1.27
CA TYR A 480 -14.87 -25.48 0.36
C TYR A 480 -16.38 -25.25 0.22
N ASN A 481 -16.80 -24.03 -0.09
CA ASN A 481 -18.13 -23.79 -0.66
C ASN A 481 -17.99 -23.54 -2.15
N GLU A 482 -18.97 -23.94 -2.94
CA GLU A 482 -18.94 -23.81 -4.40
C GLU A 482 -20.31 -23.50 -4.98
N LEU A 483 -20.34 -22.53 -5.90
CA LEU A 483 -21.34 -22.42 -6.95
C LEU A 483 -20.67 -22.79 -8.28
N ARG A 484 -21.20 -23.78 -8.98
CA ARG A 484 -20.71 -24.24 -10.28
C ARG A 484 -21.83 -24.24 -11.30
N ILE A 485 -21.52 -23.75 -12.49
CA ILE A 485 -22.41 -23.75 -13.66
C ILE A 485 -21.70 -24.54 -14.77
N GLU A 486 -22.36 -25.59 -15.28
CA GLU A 486 -21.91 -26.38 -16.43
C GLU A 486 -22.77 -26.01 -17.64
N ASP A 487 -22.12 -25.53 -18.70
CA ASP A 487 -22.78 -25.07 -19.93
C ASP A 487 -22.67 -26.08 -21.09
N ARG A 488 -22.19 -27.30 -20.82
CA ARG A 488 -22.12 -28.36 -21.83
C ARG A 488 -23.53 -28.77 -22.26
N LYS A 489 -23.82 -28.56 -23.54
CA LYS A 489 -25.11 -28.91 -24.15
C LYS A 489 -25.55 -30.35 -23.85
N GLY A 490 -26.76 -30.51 -23.32
CA GLY A 490 -27.34 -31.81 -22.94
C GLY A 490 -26.86 -32.36 -21.60
N ALA A 491 -26.01 -31.64 -20.89
CA ALA A 491 -25.47 -31.96 -19.57
C ALA A 491 -25.38 -30.71 -18.69
N GLU A 492 -26.22 -29.70 -18.96
CA GLU A 492 -26.24 -28.44 -18.24
C GLU A 492 -26.60 -28.65 -16.77
N GLU A 493 -25.88 -27.98 -15.87
CA GLU A 493 -26.07 -28.16 -14.43
C GLU A 493 -25.74 -26.88 -13.67
N ILE A 494 -26.58 -26.55 -12.67
CA ILE A 494 -26.20 -25.62 -11.59
C ILE A 494 -26.01 -26.45 -10.32
N TYR A 495 -24.77 -26.49 -9.83
CA TYR A 495 -24.37 -27.20 -8.64
C TYR A 495 -24.04 -26.22 -7.51
N LEU A 496 -24.62 -26.47 -6.34
CA LEU A 496 -24.39 -25.68 -5.13
C LEU A 496 -23.93 -26.59 -4.00
N ARG A 497 -22.75 -26.29 -3.44
CA ARG A 497 -22.17 -27.00 -2.30
C ARG A 497 -21.92 -26.05 -1.13
N ALA A 498 -22.51 -26.37 0.01
CA ALA A 498 -22.18 -25.76 1.29
C ALA A 498 -21.32 -26.73 2.11
N GLN A 499 -20.19 -26.28 2.64
CA GLN A 499 -19.30 -27.12 3.46
C GLN A 499 -19.91 -27.47 4.82
N ARG A 500 -20.81 -26.62 5.34
CA ARG A 500 -21.41 -26.79 6.67
C ARG A 500 -22.91 -26.50 6.68
N ASN A 501 -23.29 -25.22 6.68
CA ASN A 501 -24.69 -24.81 6.79
C ASN A 501 -25.11 -24.09 5.50
N TRP A 502 -26.32 -24.37 5.03
CA TRP A 502 -27.00 -23.61 3.98
C TRP A 502 -28.28 -23.01 4.55
N THR A 503 -28.40 -21.68 4.49
CA THR A 503 -29.59 -20.95 4.96
C THR A 503 -30.18 -20.17 3.81
N GLN A 504 -31.48 -20.35 3.57
CA GLN A 504 -32.25 -19.58 2.59
C GLN A 504 -33.31 -18.77 3.33
N HIS A 505 -33.29 -17.44 3.17
CA HIS A 505 -34.27 -16.52 3.76
C HIS A 505 -34.87 -15.64 2.67
N VAL A 506 -36.17 -15.80 2.43
CA VAL A 506 -36.92 -15.09 1.38
C VAL A 506 -37.98 -14.22 2.05
N LEU A 507 -37.93 -12.90 1.81
CA LEU A 507 -38.80 -11.94 2.51
C LEU A 507 -40.20 -11.80 1.91
N HIS A 508 -40.39 -12.23 0.65
CA HIS A 508 -41.67 -12.13 -0.04
C HIS A 508 -42.12 -13.50 -0.56
N ASP A 509 -41.84 -13.84 -1.82
CA ASP A 509 -42.29 -15.09 -2.42
C ASP A 509 -41.12 -15.99 -2.83
N GLN A 510 -41.23 -17.28 -2.55
CA GLN A 510 -40.41 -18.32 -3.16
C GLN A 510 -41.26 -19.12 -4.15
N ARG A 511 -40.83 -19.19 -5.41
CA ARG A 511 -41.43 -20.04 -6.44
C ARG A 511 -40.42 -21.08 -6.89
N VAL A 512 -40.85 -22.35 -6.95
CA VAL A 512 -40.02 -23.47 -7.40
C VAL A 512 -40.81 -24.27 -8.41
N GLN A 513 -40.29 -24.37 -9.63
CA GLN A 513 -40.82 -25.22 -10.70
C GLN A 513 -39.74 -26.21 -11.12
N VAL A 514 -40.14 -27.47 -11.26
CA VAL A 514 -39.27 -28.55 -11.71
C VAL A 514 -40.07 -29.35 -12.73
N ASP A 515 -39.67 -29.29 -14.00
CA ASP A 515 -40.44 -29.86 -15.11
C ASP A 515 -40.31 -31.39 -15.22
N HIS A 516 -39.30 -31.96 -14.58
CA HIS A 516 -39.07 -33.40 -14.53
C HIS A 516 -39.19 -33.96 -13.11
N GLU A 517 -38.08 -34.08 -12.39
CA GLU A 517 -38.04 -34.76 -11.09
C GLU A 517 -37.41 -33.89 -10.00
N ARG A 518 -38.01 -33.90 -8.80
CA ARG A 518 -37.45 -33.32 -7.58
C ARG A 518 -37.24 -34.41 -6.54
N SER A 519 -36.00 -34.64 -6.12
CA SER A 519 -35.62 -35.53 -5.02
C SER A 519 -35.06 -34.75 -3.84
N ILE A 520 -35.43 -35.13 -2.62
CA ILE A 520 -34.94 -34.55 -1.37
C ILE A 520 -34.57 -35.67 -0.42
N VAL A 521 -33.34 -35.69 0.04
CA VAL A 521 -32.84 -36.65 1.04
C VAL A 521 -32.40 -35.88 2.28
N VAL A 522 -33.01 -36.20 3.42
CA VAL A 522 -32.64 -35.65 4.73
C VAL A 522 -32.30 -36.81 5.64
N ALA A 523 -31.03 -36.91 6.03
CA ALA A 523 -30.56 -38.00 6.90
C ALA A 523 -30.97 -37.80 8.37
N GLY A 524 -31.11 -36.54 8.80
CA GLY A 524 -31.59 -36.16 10.12
C GLY A 524 -33.07 -35.76 10.11
N THR A 525 -33.41 -34.76 10.92
CA THR A 525 -34.79 -34.28 11.05
C THR A 525 -35.15 -33.28 9.96
N ALA A 526 -36.27 -33.53 9.26
CA ALA A 526 -36.95 -32.54 8.42
C ALA A 526 -38.11 -31.91 9.20
N ARG A 527 -38.10 -30.58 9.38
CA ARG A 527 -39.16 -29.82 10.05
C ARG A 527 -39.80 -28.84 9.06
N HIS A 528 -41.12 -28.92 8.93
CA HIS A 528 -41.92 -27.98 8.16
C HIS A 528 -42.90 -27.27 9.10
N GLU A 529 -42.87 -25.94 9.13
CA GLU A 529 -43.80 -25.13 9.91
C GLU A 529 -44.46 -24.14 8.96
N LEU A 530 -45.76 -24.33 8.72
CA LEU A 530 -46.60 -23.47 7.90
C LEU A 530 -47.52 -22.71 8.85
N LYS A 531 -47.40 -21.38 8.88
CA LYS A 531 -48.13 -20.52 9.84
C LYS A 531 -49.52 -20.09 9.37
N ALA A 532 -49.84 -20.38 8.13
CA ALA A 532 -51.10 -20.05 7.48
C ALA A 532 -51.56 -21.26 6.66
N ASP A 533 -52.27 -21.01 5.57
CA ASP A 533 -52.89 -22.06 4.77
C ASP A 533 -51.86 -22.89 3.99
N GLU A 534 -52.05 -24.21 3.99
CA GLU A 534 -51.40 -25.13 3.05
C GLU A 534 -52.43 -25.59 2.02
N GLN A 535 -52.12 -25.39 0.74
CA GLN A 535 -52.87 -26.00 -0.36
C GLN A 535 -51.97 -26.97 -1.11
N ARG A 536 -52.37 -28.24 -1.13
CA ARG A 536 -51.63 -29.31 -1.81
C ARG A 536 -52.52 -30.03 -2.80
N LEU A 537 -52.29 -29.80 -4.09
CA LEU A 537 -52.91 -30.54 -5.18
C LEU A 537 -51.94 -31.61 -5.69
N THR A 538 -52.41 -32.85 -5.81
CA THR A 538 -51.63 -33.95 -6.41
C THR A 538 -52.50 -34.58 -7.49
N HIS A 539 -52.12 -34.40 -8.76
CA HIS A 539 -52.86 -34.95 -9.90
C HIS A 539 -52.68 -36.47 -10.04
N GLY A 540 -51.47 -36.95 -9.75
CA GLY A 540 -51.14 -38.37 -9.79
C GLY A 540 -51.42 -39.08 -8.47
N GLN A 541 -50.81 -40.27 -8.33
CA GLN A 541 -50.90 -41.04 -7.10
C GLN A 541 -50.06 -40.41 -5.98
N ARG A 542 -50.64 -40.26 -4.78
CA ARG A 542 -49.89 -39.98 -3.55
C ARG A 542 -49.65 -41.30 -2.82
N ARG A 543 -48.39 -41.75 -2.75
CA ARG A 543 -47.97 -42.88 -1.91
C ARG A 543 -47.17 -42.35 -0.71
N ALA A 544 -47.50 -42.82 0.48
CA ALA A 544 -46.81 -42.48 1.72
C ALA A 544 -46.59 -43.77 2.52
N GLU A 545 -45.36 -44.00 2.96
CA GLU A 545 -44.97 -45.09 3.85
C GLU A 545 -44.40 -44.47 5.11
N VAL A 546 -45.05 -44.69 6.24
CA VAL A 546 -44.55 -44.28 7.56
C VAL A 546 -44.18 -45.55 8.30
N ARG A 547 -42.90 -45.68 8.66
CA ARG A 547 -42.35 -46.90 9.29
C ARG A 547 -42.49 -46.95 10.81
N HIS A 548 -42.88 -45.83 11.40
CA HIS A 548 -43.14 -45.66 12.83
C HIS A 548 -44.51 -45.00 13.00
N ASP A 549 -44.71 -44.28 14.09
CA ASP A 549 -45.99 -43.68 14.44
C ASP A 549 -46.35 -42.51 13.51
N ASP A 550 -47.61 -42.48 13.08
CA ASP A 550 -48.21 -41.35 12.37
C ASP A 550 -49.30 -40.73 13.25
N HIS A 551 -49.11 -39.49 13.66
CA HIS A 551 -50.02 -38.75 14.53
C HIS A 551 -50.67 -37.60 13.77
N LEU A 552 -52.00 -37.61 13.71
CA LEU A 552 -52.80 -36.52 13.14
C LEU A 552 -53.75 -35.95 14.18
N LEU A 553 -53.49 -34.72 14.61
CA LEU A 553 -54.41 -33.91 15.42
C LEU A 553 -55.03 -32.83 14.54
N VAL A 554 -56.36 -32.81 14.47
CA VAL A 554 -57.12 -31.75 13.81
C VAL A 554 -58.00 -31.11 14.87
N SER A 555 -57.69 -29.88 15.28
CA SER A 555 -58.48 -29.14 16.28
C SER A 555 -59.82 -28.65 15.74
N GLY A 556 -59.89 -28.40 14.43
CA GLY A 556 -61.11 -28.06 13.71
C GLY A 556 -61.78 -29.28 13.10
N GLU A 557 -62.34 -29.11 11.91
CA GLU A 557 -63.01 -30.18 11.19
C GLU A 557 -62.06 -30.96 10.28
N ARG A 558 -62.27 -32.27 10.19
CA ARG A 558 -61.60 -33.14 9.22
C ARG A 558 -62.63 -33.73 8.27
N HIS A 559 -62.61 -33.27 7.02
CA HIS A 559 -63.43 -33.82 5.94
C HIS A 559 -62.60 -34.76 5.06
N ILE A 560 -63.02 -36.01 4.93
CA ILE A 560 -62.39 -36.98 4.02
C ILE A 560 -63.47 -37.43 3.03
N ARG A 561 -63.26 -37.15 1.74
CA ARG A 561 -64.12 -37.62 0.65
C ARG A 561 -63.26 -38.40 -0.34
N VAL A 562 -63.57 -39.67 -0.53
CA VAL A 562 -62.86 -40.59 -1.42
C VAL A 562 -63.85 -41.54 -2.09
N THR A 563 -63.51 -42.08 -3.26
CA THR A 563 -64.36 -43.05 -3.98
C THR A 563 -64.41 -44.40 -3.28
N SER A 564 -63.27 -44.88 -2.76
CA SER A 564 -63.17 -46.09 -1.95
C SER A 564 -62.16 -45.88 -0.83
N GLN A 565 -62.46 -46.36 0.37
CA GLN A 565 -61.55 -46.32 1.52
C GLN A 565 -61.45 -47.69 2.16
N VAL A 566 -60.22 -48.09 2.51
CA VAL A 566 -59.95 -49.25 3.35
C VAL A 566 -59.14 -48.77 4.54
N LEU A 567 -59.59 -49.09 5.75
CA LEU A 567 -58.87 -48.88 6.99
C LEU A 567 -58.63 -50.25 7.62
N ASN A 568 -57.38 -50.58 7.91
CA ASN A 568 -56.98 -51.84 8.52
C ASN A 568 -55.99 -51.55 9.66
N ALA A 569 -56.28 -52.10 10.84
CA ALA A 569 -55.39 -52.09 11.98
C ALA A 569 -55.23 -53.53 12.48
N SER A 570 -53.98 -53.97 12.69
CA SER A 570 -53.68 -55.37 13.08
C SER A 570 -54.03 -55.68 14.54
N GLN A 571 -54.06 -54.66 15.41
CA GLN A 571 -54.37 -54.81 16.82
C GLN A 571 -55.77 -54.28 17.15
N GLN A 572 -55.96 -52.97 17.06
CA GLN A 572 -57.21 -52.32 17.47
C GLN A 572 -57.55 -51.14 16.55
N PHE A 573 -58.84 -50.96 16.25
CA PHE A 573 -59.38 -49.79 15.57
C PHE A 573 -60.46 -49.16 16.44
N HIS A 574 -60.23 -47.94 16.93
CA HIS A 574 -61.11 -47.25 17.87
C HIS A 574 -61.70 -45.98 17.25
N VAL A 575 -63.03 -45.88 17.25
CA VAL A 575 -63.78 -44.70 16.80
C VAL A 575 -64.65 -44.24 17.97
N SER A 576 -64.46 -43.00 18.43
CA SER A 576 -65.19 -42.41 19.54
C SER A 576 -65.58 -40.97 19.24
N ALA A 577 -66.79 -40.59 19.61
CA ALA A 577 -67.30 -39.23 19.51
C ALA A 577 -68.01 -38.86 20.83
N GLY A 578 -67.85 -37.60 21.28
CA GLY A 578 -68.44 -37.14 22.54
C GLY A 578 -69.96 -37.00 22.53
N GLN A 579 -70.60 -36.99 21.35
CA GLN A 579 -72.05 -36.87 21.22
C GLN A 579 -72.64 -38.03 20.41
N GLN A 580 -72.24 -38.18 19.14
CA GLN A 580 -72.80 -39.20 18.25
C GLN A 580 -71.78 -39.75 17.26
N VAL A 581 -71.88 -41.04 16.97
CA VAL A 581 -71.23 -41.70 15.82
C VAL A 581 -72.35 -42.10 14.86
N VAL A 582 -72.26 -41.65 13.60
CA VAL A 582 -73.24 -41.96 12.56
C VAL A 582 -72.55 -42.77 11.47
N LEU A 583 -73.08 -43.96 11.17
CA LEU A 583 -72.68 -44.80 10.04
C LEU A 583 -73.83 -44.82 9.03
N ASP A 584 -73.72 -44.00 7.98
CA ASP A 584 -74.70 -43.94 6.91
C ASP A 584 -74.17 -44.71 5.69
N GLY A 585 -74.67 -45.94 5.51
CA GLY A 585 -74.37 -46.77 4.36
C GLY A 585 -75.53 -46.73 3.37
N GLY A 586 -75.33 -46.08 2.22
CA GLY A 586 -76.43 -45.81 1.27
C GLY A 586 -77.22 -47.04 0.81
N ALA A 587 -76.56 -48.18 0.56
CA ALA A 587 -77.22 -49.45 0.22
C ALA A 587 -77.32 -50.39 1.43
N SER A 588 -76.23 -50.53 2.19
CA SER A 588 -76.18 -51.36 3.39
C SER A 588 -75.03 -51.00 4.32
N VAL A 589 -75.18 -51.29 5.61
CA VAL A 589 -74.12 -51.31 6.61
C VAL A 589 -74.00 -52.73 7.17
N THR A 590 -72.83 -53.35 7.05
CA THR A 590 -72.56 -54.69 7.59
C THR A 590 -71.51 -54.61 8.70
N LEU A 591 -71.82 -55.15 9.87
CA LEU A 591 -70.89 -55.35 10.97
C LEU A 591 -70.62 -56.84 11.09
N GLN A 592 -69.36 -57.26 11.04
CA GLN A 592 -68.96 -58.66 11.12
C GLN A 592 -67.90 -58.86 12.20
N ALA A 593 -68.10 -59.85 13.06
CA ALA A 593 -67.15 -60.24 14.11
C ALA A 593 -67.29 -61.74 14.43
N GLY A 594 -66.17 -62.45 14.60
CA GLY A 594 -66.16 -63.87 15.00
C GLY A 594 -66.90 -64.82 14.05
N GLY A 595 -67.07 -64.45 12.77
CA GLY A 595 -67.86 -65.21 11.79
C GLY A 595 -69.36 -64.86 11.77
N HIS A 596 -69.87 -64.11 12.75
CA HIS A 596 -71.23 -63.61 12.81
C HIS A 596 -71.34 -62.20 12.20
N TRP A 597 -72.54 -61.83 11.74
CA TRP A 597 -72.80 -60.54 11.15
C TRP A 597 -74.18 -59.96 11.50
N ILE A 598 -74.24 -58.63 11.48
CA ILE A 598 -75.46 -57.81 11.46
C ILE A 598 -75.40 -56.97 10.19
N ASN A 599 -76.46 -57.04 9.38
CA ASN A 599 -76.58 -56.26 8.15
C ASN A 599 -77.85 -55.41 8.19
N ILE A 600 -77.67 -54.11 7.99
CA ILE A 600 -78.73 -53.12 7.90
C ILE A 600 -78.85 -52.74 6.42
N GLY A 601 -80.01 -52.94 5.82
CA GLY A 601 -80.28 -52.56 4.42
C GLY A 601 -81.72 -52.14 4.20
N ALA A 602 -82.11 -51.88 2.95
CA ALA A 602 -83.44 -51.37 2.61
C ALA A 602 -84.61 -52.27 3.06
N GLY A 603 -84.37 -53.58 3.22
CA GLY A 603 -85.36 -54.56 3.68
C GLY A 603 -85.48 -54.70 5.21
N GLY A 604 -84.67 -53.98 6.00
CA GLY A 604 -84.65 -54.04 7.46
C GLY A 604 -83.30 -54.45 8.05
N ILE A 605 -83.32 -54.79 9.35
CA ILE A 605 -82.15 -55.26 10.10
C ILE A 605 -82.17 -56.79 10.11
N SER A 606 -81.10 -57.39 9.60
CA SER A 606 -80.92 -58.84 9.54
C SER A 606 -79.67 -59.24 10.32
N SER A 607 -79.73 -60.37 11.03
CA SER A 607 -78.63 -60.88 11.83
C SER A 607 -78.44 -62.37 11.56
N SER A 608 -77.19 -62.83 11.52
CA SER A 608 -76.82 -64.25 11.37
C SER A 608 -77.21 -65.12 12.57
N VAL A 609 -77.46 -64.50 13.73
CA VAL A 609 -77.87 -65.13 14.99
C VAL A 609 -78.90 -64.26 15.73
N PRO A 610 -79.75 -64.81 16.61
CA PRO A 610 -80.67 -64.01 17.43
C PRO A 610 -79.93 -62.95 18.28
N ILE A 611 -80.50 -61.74 18.39
CA ILE A 611 -79.95 -60.66 19.25
C ILE A 611 -80.47 -60.87 20.67
N GLU A 612 -79.58 -61.14 21.62
CA GLU A 612 -79.93 -61.26 23.04
C GLU A 612 -80.10 -59.88 23.70
N VAL A 613 -81.21 -59.66 24.39
CA VAL A 613 -81.52 -58.41 25.10
C VAL A 613 -81.15 -58.56 26.57
N GLY A 614 -80.13 -57.82 27.01
CA GLY A 614 -79.61 -57.86 28.38
C GLY A 614 -78.38 -58.77 28.51
N GLY A 615 -77.24 -58.18 28.84
CA GLY A 615 -75.95 -58.85 29.00
C GLY A 615 -74.89 -57.85 29.46
N ALA A 616 -73.86 -58.31 30.16
CA ALA A 616 -72.74 -57.45 30.53
C ALA A 616 -71.92 -57.12 29.27
N PRO A 617 -71.60 -55.83 29.00
CA PRO A 617 -70.74 -55.48 27.89
C PRO A 617 -69.38 -56.16 28.05
N MET A 618 -68.78 -56.58 26.94
CA MET A 618 -67.38 -57.01 26.96
C MET A 618 -66.52 -55.89 27.53
N ALA A 619 -65.58 -56.23 28.41
CA ALA A 619 -64.63 -55.27 28.95
C ALA A 619 -63.92 -54.57 27.79
N VAL A 620 -64.20 -53.27 27.62
CA VAL A 620 -63.51 -52.45 26.63
C VAL A 620 -62.06 -52.37 27.05
N MET A 621 -61.16 -52.97 26.28
CA MET A 621 -59.74 -52.64 26.44
C MET A 621 -59.58 -51.21 25.96
N SER A 622 -59.42 -50.27 26.89
CA SER A 622 -59.11 -48.88 26.54
C SER A 622 -57.91 -48.89 25.62
N ALA A 623 -58.08 -48.38 24.40
CA ALA A 623 -56.94 -48.04 23.56
C ALA A 623 -56.05 -47.13 24.40
N ALA A 624 -54.78 -47.51 24.59
CA ALA A 624 -53.81 -46.63 25.21
C ALA A 624 -53.70 -45.40 24.31
N SER A 625 -54.44 -44.35 24.63
CA SER A 625 -54.27 -43.05 24.03
C SER A 625 -52.94 -42.54 24.55
N GLY A 626 -51.86 -42.85 23.83
CA GLY A 626 -50.69 -42.01 23.83
C GLY A 626 -51.20 -40.62 23.49
N SER A 627 -51.38 -39.80 24.51
CA SER A 627 -51.78 -38.41 24.34
C SER A 627 -50.76 -37.83 23.37
N PRO A 628 -51.13 -37.20 22.24
CA PRO A 628 -50.18 -36.33 21.57
C PRO A 628 -49.86 -35.31 22.65
N GLY A 629 -48.66 -35.44 23.23
CA GLY A 629 -48.24 -34.61 24.33
C GLY A 629 -48.63 -33.20 24.00
N SER A 630 -49.23 -32.51 24.97
CA SER A 630 -49.26 -31.06 24.98
C SER A 630 -48.01 -30.58 24.27
N ALA A 631 -48.15 -29.77 23.22
CA ALA A 631 -47.10 -28.81 22.97
C ALA A 631 -46.95 -28.10 24.32
N GLU A 632 -45.97 -28.56 25.12
CA GLU A 632 -45.47 -27.80 26.24
C GLU A 632 -45.27 -26.44 25.61
N LYS A 633 -45.94 -25.43 26.15
CA LYS A 633 -45.31 -24.13 26.21
C LYS A 633 -43.94 -24.41 26.82
N ARG A 634 -42.93 -24.60 25.97
CA ARG A 634 -41.57 -24.23 26.30
C ARG A 634 -41.62 -22.71 26.42
N VAL A 635 -42.07 -22.26 27.59
CA VAL A 635 -41.43 -21.13 28.24
C VAL A 635 -39.94 -21.42 28.11
N ALA A 636 -39.19 -20.47 27.57
CA ALA A 636 -37.75 -20.56 27.50
C ALA A 636 -37.24 -21.16 28.81
N ALA A 637 -36.54 -22.30 28.73
CA ALA A 637 -35.85 -22.81 29.90
C ALA A 637 -34.95 -21.67 30.37
N ALA A 638 -35.19 -21.17 31.59
CA ALA A 638 -34.16 -20.41 32.27
C ALA A 638 -32.92 -21.30 32.26
N ALA A 639 -31.81 -20.76 31.77
CA ALA A 639 -30.53 -21.47 31.77
C ALA A 639 -30.31 -22.09 33.16
N PRO A 640 -29.83 -23.34 33.25
CA PRO A 640 -29.54 -23.93 34.55
C PRO A 640 -28.59 -23.00 35.30
N ALA A 641 -28.92 -22.68 36.55
CA ALA A 641 -27.99 -21.95 37.41
C ALA A 641 -26.70 -22.77 37.49
N LEU A 642 -25.58 -22.14 37.12
CA LEU A 642 -24.26 -22.76 37.18
C LEU A 642 -24.03 -23.30 38.60
N SER A 643 -23.45 -24.49 38.70
CA SER A 643 -23.00 -25.01 40.00
C SER A 643 -21.92 -24.09 40.59
N LEU A 644 -21.74 -24.08 41.92
CA LEU A 644 -20.70 -23.26 42.56
C LEU A 644 -19.30 -23.54 41.95
N ALA A 645 -19.04 -24.79 41.56
CA ALA A 645 -17.81 -25.20 40.87
C ALA A 645 -17.69 -24.61 39.46
N GLN A 646 -18.79 -24.52 38.71
CA GLN A 646 -18.83 -23.89 37.38
C GLN A 646 -18.64 -22.37 37.46
N ILE A 647 -19.22 -21.71 38.48
CA ILE A 647 -19.03 -20.26 38.70
C ILE A 647 -17.57 -19.94 39.05
N LEU A 648 -16.94 -20.74 39.92
CA LEU A 648 -15.53 -20.56 40.30
C LEU A 648 -14.58 -20.86 39.12
N SER A 649 -14.91 -21.81 38.24
CA SER A 649 -14.14 -22.07 37.01
C SER A 649 -14.21 -20.90 36.01
N PHE A 650 -15.35 -20.21 35.89
CA PHE A 650 -15.47 -19.01 35.04
C PHE A 650 -14.75 -17.78 35.60
N GLN A 651 -14.41 -17.78 36.89
CA GLN A 651 -13.68 -16.69 37.56
C GLN A 651 -12.17 -16.99 37.71
N GLY A 652 -11.74 -18.22 37.42
CA GLY A 652 -10.33 -18.63 37.44
C GLY A 652 -9.67 -18.52 36.07
N SER A 653 -8.37 -18.24 36.04
CA SER A 653 -7.56 -18.09 34.81
C SER A 653 -7.03 -19.41 34.23
N ALA A 654 -7.65 -20.55 34.58
CA ALA A 654 -7.22 -21.88 34.12
C ALA A 654 -7.82 -22.22 32.73
N PRO A 655 -7.05 -22.82 31.81
CA PRO A 655 -7.49 -23.07 30.43
C PRO A 655 -8.41 -24.30 30.25
N PHE A 656 -8.85 -24.95 31.32
CA PHE A 656 -9.75 -26.09 31.27
C PHE A 656 -10.72 -26.15 32.45
N CYS A 657 -11.88 -26.78 32.23
CA CYS A 657 -12.94 -26.96 33.22
C CYS A 657 -12.75 -28.30 33.96
N GLU A 658 -12.72 -28.31 35.29
CA GLU A 658 -12.52 -29.51 36.12
C GLU A 658 -13.62 -30.58 35.90
N GLU A 659 -14.84 -30.18 35.54
CA GLU A 659 -15.91 -31.12 35.20
C GLU A 659 -15.70 -31.78 33.83
N CYS A 660 -15.09 -31.07 32.86
CA CYS A 660 -14.71 -31.66 31.58
C CYS A 660 -13.58 -32.67 31.73
N GLU A 661 -12.64 -32.42 32.65
CA GLU A 661 -11.54 -33.34 32.94
C GLU A 661 -12.04 -34.64 33.58
N ARG A 662 -13.04 -34.54 34.48
CA ARG A 662 -13.72 -35.71 35.06
C ARG A 662 -14.45 -36.57 34.03
N CYS A 663 -14.83 -36.00 32.89
CA CYS A 663 -15.54 -36.68 31.81
C CYS A 663 -14.63 -37.11 30.65
N ARG A 664 -13.31 -36.96 30.77
CA ARG A 664 -12.33 -37.20 29.68
C ARG A 664 -12.38 -38.60 29.07
N ASN A 665 -12.86 -39.61 29.82
CA ASN A 665 -12.97 -40.99 29.38
C ASN A 665 -14.41 -41.40 28.98
N GLY A 666 -15.31 -40.45 28.76
CA GLY A 666 -16.63 -40.70 28.18
C GLY A 666 -17.71 -41.22 29.13
N ALA A 667 -17.48 -41.22 30.45
CA ALA A 667 -18.49 -41.55 31.45
C ALA A 667 -18.52 -40.50 32.57
N CYS A 668 -19.62 -39.75 32.67
CA CYS A 668 -19.88 -38.82 33.77
C CYS A 668 -20.93 -39.45 34.70
N ALA A 669 -20.59 -39.74 35.95
CA ALA A 669 -21.60 -40.11 36.95
C ALA A 669 -22.32 -38.84 37.41
N THR A 670 -23.67 -38.86 37.38
CA THR A 670 -24.50 -37.78 37.92
C THR A 670 -24.24 -37.59 39.42
N PRO A 671 -24.02 -36.36 39.91
CA PRO A 671 -23.77 -36.13 41.32
C PRO A 671 -25.03 -36.41 42.16
N PRO A 672 -24.89 -36.88 43.42
CA PRO A 672 -26.04 -37.19 44.25
C PRO A 672 -26.75 -35.90 44.68
N VAL A 673 -28.08 -35.90 44.53
CA VAL A 673 -28.94 -34.78 44.92
C VAL A 673 -29.05 -34.73 46.45
N PHE A 674 -28.48 -33.71 47.09
CA PHE A 674 -28.72 -33.43 48.50
C PHE A 674 -30.00 -32.62 48.67
N HIS A 675 -31.02 -33.21 49.28
CA HIS A 675 -32.17 -32.48 49.80
C HIS A 675 -31.85 -31.90 51.17
N LYS A 676 -31.68 -30.57 51.27
CA LYS A 676 -32.05 -29.78 52.44
C LYS A 676 -32.23 -28.30 52.05
N PRO A 677 -33.24 -27.60 52.58
CA PRO A 677 -33.45 -26.18 52.29
C PRO A 677 -32.50 -25.35 53.15
N VAL A 678 -31.82 -24.37 52.55
CA VAL A 678 -31.01 -23.38 53.26
C VAL A 678 -31.60 -21.99 53.02
N ASP A 679 -31.86 -21.33 54.14
CA ASP A 679 -32.43 -20.00 54.30
C ASP A 679 -31.45 -18.91 53.81
N VAL A 680 -31.96 -17.94 53.07
CA VAL A 680 -31.19 -16.87 52.44
C VAL A 680 -31.17 -15.65 53.37
N ARG A 681 -30.10 -15.48 54.15
CA ARG A 681 -29.70 -14.16 54.68
C ARG A 681 -28.18 -14.05 54.85
N GLY A 682 -27.58 -13.09 54.14
CA GLY A 682 -26.28 -12.51 54.51
C GLY A 682 -25.30 -12.29 53.35
N ARG A 683 -25.30 -11.06 52.80
CA ARG A 683 -24.08 -10.39 52.28
C ARG A 683 -23.20 -9.95 53.47
N PRO A 684 -21.87 -9.73 53.35
CA PRO A 684 -21.23 -8.83 52.39
C PRO A 684 -20.80 -9.48 51.07
#